data_AF-A0A7X8T6H7-F1
#
_entry.id   AF-A0A7X8T6H7-F1
#
_cell.length_a   1.000
_cell.length_b   1.000
_cell.length_c   1.000
_cell.angle_alpha   90.00
_cell.angle_beta   90.00
_cell.angle_gamma   90.00
#
_symmetry.space_group_name_H-M   'P 1'
#
loop_
_entity.id
_entity.type
_entity.pdbx_description
1 polymer ?
#
loop_
_entity_poly.entity_id
_entity_poly.type
_entity_poly.pdbx_seq_one_letter_code
_entity_poly.pdbx_strand_id
1 'polypeptide(L)'
;MTSIMTNTSATAALQTLRSIGSRLADTQSQVSSGLRVQTASDNAAYWSIATTMRSDNGATSAVQDALGLGAAKVDTAYAGMSAVVDIMSQFKAKLVAAEEDGVDKTKIQSELEQLKQQVQSIAEAASFNGVNYLNTDIADIYDDDLTRSSNTSAFIRDDAGNVRVDTIDLQLSNVALFNSTGGGLLQADARDVGDIGGMRSIVNKAGLSSDWIDYYSNLASNGGATVYNGKEGSGWMRPEWNSGSPGVISFDDFPVGSPLDFNLPGAQIQFDLILDKEASNPPGTTAGLGDLPGPYYAGYSRQITITKADVDAYEASLGGVILGGVISTNTQFAGLLNSVLHPDASVPADAYVSWDLMSDGAGHTVPDPKTINITTRQQHGNGSYVEIAKLSSVGVSTGGLQETSDFGTRGSGKELGFKPFIVYKDGDNEDGINVSFTLSVNGNTTTHSFNRTYVNEVLGKDTGKVETAEEWATLLHSMLDPDYGNSLVIEATDADHVMVKSNPAVDRKWGSGTHIEFSDISVSSEPRSTMNFLDIDVAKHPEMLDDYIDYINVVTTKITDGTAALGSIKKRLELQTDFTSKLMDSMDSGVGKLVDANMEEESSKLSALQTQKQLAIQSLSIANSNAANIMQLFR
;
A
#
# COMPACT_ATOMS: atom_id res chain seq x y z
N MET A 1 -0.16 35.66 -101.26
CA MET A 1 -1.09 34.87 -102.10
C MET A 1 -2.19 34.32 -101.21
N THR A 2 -3.40 34.85 -101.32
CA THR A 2 -4.61 34.29 -100.72
C THR A 2 -5.08 33.13 -101.60
N SER A 3 -5.06 31.90 -101.07
CA SER A 3 -5.58 30.72 -101.77
C SER A 3 -7.11 30.73 -101.74
N ILE A 4 -7.77 30.60 -102.89
CA ILE A 4 -9.23 30.51 -103.02
C ILE A 4 -9.77 29.18 -102.48
N MET A 5 -8.92 28.15 -102.42
CA MET A 5 -9.29 26.80 -101.96
C MET A 5 -9.16 26.62 -100.44
N THR A 6 -8.58 27.59 -99.73
CA THR A 6 -8.36 27.50 -98.27
C THR A 6 -8.73 28.83 -97.62
N ASN A 7 -9.91 28.90 -97.00
CA ASN A 7 -10.38 30.10 -96.32
C ASN A 7 -9.64 30.25 -94.97
N THR A 8 -8.53 30.99 -94.99
CA THR A 8 -7.67 31.19 -93.83
C THR A 8 -8.36 31.98 -92.72
N SER A 9 -9.25 32.92 -93.04
CA SER A 9 -10.01 33.69 -92.03
C SER A 9 -11.08 32.83 -91.35
N ALA A 10 -11.78 31.97 -92.09
CA ALA A 10 -12.71 31.00 -91.50
C ALA A 10 -11.97 29.91 -90.68
N THR A 11 -10.78 29.50 -91.11
CA THR A 11 -9.96 28.54 -90.36
C THR A 11 -9.47 29.13 -89.04
N ALA A 12 -9.02 30.40 -89.05
CA ALA A 12 -8.65 31.12 -87.84
C ALA A 12 -9.85 31.33 -86.90
N ALA A 13 -11.01 31.73 -87.45
CA ALA A 13 -12.24 31.86 -86.67
C ALA A 13 -12.71 30.52 -86.08
N LEU A 14 -12.55 29.41 -86.82
CA LEU A 14 -12.86 28.05 -86.35
C LEU A 14 -11.90 27.59 -85.25
N GLN A 15 -10.60 27.90 -85.36
CA GLN A 15 -9.62 27.63 -84.29
C GLN A 15 -9.99 28.40 -83.01
N THR A 16 -10.37 29.67 -83.13
CA THR A 16 -10.88 30.47 -82.01
C THR A 16 -12.16 29.87 -81.43
N LEU A 17 -13.13 29.48 -82.27
CA LEU A 17 -14.38 28.85 -81.82
C LEU A 17 -14.14 27.51 -81.12
N ARG A 18 -13.20 26.69 -81.61
CA ARG A 18 -12.79 25.44 -80.93
C ARG A 18 -12.11 25.72 -79.59
N SER A 19 -11.28 26.76 -79.50
CA SER A 19 -10.66 27.19 -78.24
C SER A 19 -11.70 27.69 -77.23
N ILE A 20 -12.67 28.51 -77.66
CA ILE A 20 -13.79 28.95 -76.81
C ILE A 20 -14.65 27.75 -76.41
N GLY A 21 -14.91 26.82 -77.33
CA GLY A 21 -15.67 25.60 -77.06
C GLY A 21 -15.02 24.71 -76.00
N SER A 22 -13.70 24.54 -76.06
CA SER A 22 -12.94 23.82 -75.03
C SER A 22 -13.04 24.51 -73.67
N ARG A 23 -12.73 25.82 -73.60
CA ARG A 23 -12.80 26.59 -72.34
C ARG A 23 -14.20 26.62 -71.75
N LEU A 24 -15.23 26.68 -72.60
CA LEU A 24 -16.62 26.62 -72.19
C LEU A 24 -16.95 25.26 -71.57
N ALA A 25 -16.48 24.15 -72.15
CA ALA A 25 -16.66 22.82 -71.59
C ALA A 25 -15.94 22.67 -70.24
N ASP A 26 -14.72 23.19 -70.12
CA ASP A 26 -13.93 23.16 -68.88
C ASP A 26 -14.65 23.94 -67.76
N THR A 27 -14.99 25.22 -68.01
CA THR A 27 -15.73 26.04 -67.03
C THR A 27 -17.11 25.43 -66.72
N GLN A 28 -17.80 24.82 -67.69
CA GLN A 28 -19.06 24.13 -67.43
C GLN A 28 -18.87 22.91 -66.52
N SER A 29 -17.78 22.16 -66.67
CA SER A 29 -17.41 21.06 -65.76
C SER A 29 -17.09 21.56 -64.36
N GLN A 30 -16.35 22.68 -64.24
CA GLN A 30 -16.01 23.30 -62.96
C GLN A 30 -17.26 23.84 -62.24
N VAL A 31 -18.16 24.52 -62.95
CA VAL A 31 -19.45 24.98 -62.41
C VAL A 31 -20.35 23.79 -62.02
N SER A 32 -20.34 22.70 -62.80
CA SER A 32 -21.16 21.53 -62.49
C SER A 32 -20.62 20.71 -61.32
N SER A 33 -19.30 20.61 -61.16
CA SER A 33 -18.66 19.83 -60.10
C SER A 33 -18.40 20.65 -58.82
N GLY A 34 -18.40 21.98 -58.92
CA GLY A 34 -17.94 22.88 -57.86
C GLY A 34 -16.42 22.86 -57.66
N LEU A 35 -15.66 22.11 -58.47
CA LEU A 35 -14.23 21.91 -58.31
C LEU A 35 -13.47 22.56 -59.47
N ARG A 36 -12.50 23.41 -59.13
CA ARG A 36 -11.50 23.96 -60.05
C ARG A 36 -10.50 22.89 -60.50
N VAL A 37 -10.12 21.98 -59.59
CA VAL A 37 -9.21 20.84 -59.85
C VAL A 37 -9.97 19.56 -59.55
N GLN A 38 -10.50 18.91 -60.60
CA GLN A 38 -11.33 17.71 -60.46
C GLN A 38 -10.51 16.43 -60.64
N THR A 39 -9.58 16.44 -61.60
CA THR A 39 -8.75 15.29 -61.97
C THR A 39 -7.27 15.63 -61.87
N ALA A 40 -6.41 14.59 -61.84
CA ALA A 40 -4.97 14.77 -61.85
C ALA A 40 -4.44 15.51 -63.10
N SER A 41 -5.19 15.45 -64.20
CA SER A 41 -4.88 16.17 -65.44
C SER A 41 -5.04 17.68 -65.32
N ASP A 42 -5.89 18.17 -64.40
CA ASP A 42 -6.15 19.60 -64.22
C ASP A 42 -4.99 20.27 -63.46
N ASN A 43 -4.54 19.61 -62.37
CA ASN A 43 -3.33 19.96 -61.64
C ASN A 43 -2.90 18.79 -60.75
N ALA A 44 -1.86 18.05 -61.17
CA ALA A 44 -1.42 16.85 -60.48
C ALA A 44 -1.00 17.10 -59.02
N ALA A 45 -0.35 18.22 -58.73
CA ALA A 45 0.13 18.53 -57.38
C ALA A 45 -1.03 18.84 -56.42
N TYR A 46 -1.92 19.77 -56.79
CA TYR A 46 -3.09 20.10 -55.94
C TYR A 46 -4.06 18.93 -55.82
N TRP A 47 -4.27 18.17 -56.90
CA TRP A 47 -5.10 16.98 -56.86
C TRP A 47 -4.54 15.91 -55.92
N SER A 48 -3.23 15.65 -55.96
CA SER A 48 -2.58 14.65 -55.09
C SER A 48 -2.65 15.04 -53.62
N ILE A 49 -2.37 16.31 -53.29
CA ILE A 49 -2.44 16.83 -51.92
C ILE A 49 -3.89 16.76 -51.41
N ALA A 50 -4.85 17.26 -52.18
CA ALA A 50 -6.25 17.26 -51.79
C ALA A 50 -6.83 15.84 -51.68
N THR A 51 -6.41 14.90 -52.53
CA THR A 51 -6.82 13.49 -52.42
C THR A 51 -6.28 12.86 -51.14
N THR A 52 -5.02 13.14 -50.79
CA THR A 52 -4.42 12.68 -49.52
C THR A 52 -5.15 13.29 -48.32
N MET A 53 -5.39 14.59 -48.33
CA MET A 53 -6.12 15.28 -47.26
C MET A 53 -7.58 14.77 -47.11
N ARG A 54 -8.29 14.49 -48.21
CA ARG A 54 -9.62 13.85 -48.14
C ARG A 54 -9.55 12.44 -47.56
N SER A 55 -8.53 11.66 -47.91
CA SER A 55 -8.30 10.34 -47.33
C SER A 55 -8.04 10.44 -45.82
N ASP A 56 -7.21 11.39 -45.40
CA ASP A 56 -6.90 11.64 -43.99
C ASP A 56 -8.13 12.14 -43.23
N ASN A 57 -8.96 12.99 -43.85
CA ASN A 57 -10.23 13.42 -43.26
C ASN A 57 -11.20 12.23 -43.08
N GLY A 58 -11.29 11.33 -44.05
CA GLY A 58 -12.06 10.10 -43.93
C GLY A 58 -11.57 9.18 -42.80
N ALA A 59 -10.25 9.04 -42.64
CA ALA A 59 -9.67 8.29 -41.52
C ALA A 59 -9.94 8.99 -40.17
N THR A 60 -9.87 10.31 -40.12
CA THR A 60 -10.16 11.14 -38.94
C THR A 60 -11.64 11.03 -38.55
N SER A 61 -12.56 10.95 -39.52
CA SER A 61 -13.98 10.67 -39.28
C SER A 61 -14.19 9.30 -38.64
N ALA A 62 -13.48 8.26 -39.08
CA ALA A 62 -13.55 6.95 -38.45
C ALA A 62 -13.01 6.97 -37.00
N VAL A 63 -12.00 7.80 -36.72
CA VAL A 63 -11.53 8.06 -35.34
C VAL A 63 -12.59 8.78 -34.51
N GLN A 64 -13.32 9.75 -35.08
CA GLN A 64 -14.43 10.43 -34.40
C GLN A 64 -15.53 9.43 -33.97
N ASP A 65 -15.90 8.50 -34.86
CA ASP A 65 -16.88 7.46 -34.55
C ASP A 65 -16.36 6.53 -33.44
N ALA A 66 -15.07 6.15 -33.51
CA ALA A 66 -14.43 5.31 -32.49
C ALA A 66 -14.33 6.02 -31.12
N LEU A 67 -14.04 7.32 -31.11
CA LEU A 67 -14.06 8.17 -29.91
C LEU A 67 -15.46 8.19 -29.27
N GLY A 68 -16.51 8.33 -30.08
CA GLY A 68 -17.90 8.27 -29.60
C GLY A 68 -18.25 6.92 -28.97
N LEU A 69 -17.81 5.81 -29.57
CA LEU A 69 -17.97 4.47 -29.01
C LEU A 69 -17.19 4.29 -27.70
N GLY A 70 -15.94 4.78 -27.63
CA GLY A 70 -15.12 4.75 -26.42
C GLY A 70 -15.73 5.58 -25.29
N ALA A 71 -16.21 6.79 -25.60
CA ALA A 71 -16.90 7.66 -24.66
C ALA A 71 -18.14 6.99 -24.08
N ALA A 72 -18.97 6.35 -24.92
CA ALA A 72 -20.17 5.64 -24.46
C ALA A 72 -19.85 4.47 -23.51
N LYS A 73 -18.77 3.72 -23.74
CA LYS A 73 -18.31 2.65 -22.82
C LYS A 73 -17.88 3.23 -21.47
N VAL A 74 -17.03 4.25 -21.49
CA VAL A 74 -16.53 4.91 -20.27
C VAL A 74 -17.67 5.58 -19.50
N ASP A 75 -18.61 6.22 -20.20
CA ASP A 75 -19.80 6.84 -19.61
C ASP A 75 -20.71 5.82 -18.92
N THR A 76 -20.91 4.66 -19.55
CA THR A 76 -21.71 3.56 -18.97
C THR A 76 -21.07 3.04 -17.69
N ALA A 77 -19.75 2.81 -17.70
CA ALA A 77 -19.00 2.40 -16.52
C ALA A 77 -19.03 3.47 -15.42
N TYR A 78 -18.84 4.74 -15.79
CA TYR A 78 -18.88 5.87 -14.84
C TYR A 78 -20.24 5.98 -14.14
N ALA A 79 -21.34 5.87 -14.90
CA ALA A 79 -22.68 5.91 -14.35
C ALA A 79 -22.95 4.74 -13.40
N GLY A 80 -22.54 3.53 -13.78
CA GLY A 80 -22.66 2.34 -12.92
C GLY A 80 -21.87 2.48 -11.63
N MET A 81 -20.62 2.97 -11.71
CA MET A 81 -19.78 3.16 -10.54
C MET A 81 -20.29 4.25 -9.60
N SER A 82 -20.78 5.37 -10.15
CA SER A 82 -21.41 6.43 -9.35
C SER A 82 -22.63 5.92 -8.57
N ALA A 83 -23.46 5.07 -9.19
CA ALA A 83 -24.61 4.47 -8.50
C ALA A 83 -24.17 3.47 -7.39
N VAL A 84 -23.07 2.76 -7.61
CA VAL A 84 -22.51 1.84 -6.61
C VAL A 84 -21.97 2.61 -5.40
N VAL A 85 -21.33 3.77 -5.59
CA VAL A 85 -20.89 4.65 -4.47
C VAL A 85 -22.06 5.03 -3.57
N ASP A 86 -23.20 5.42 -4.16
CA ASP A 86 -24.41 5.77 -3.40
C ASP A 86 -24.96 4.58 -2.59
N ILE A 87 -24.87 3.37 -3.15
CA ILE A 87 -25.29 2.15 -2.45
C ILE A 87 -24.30 1.78 -1.34
N MET A 88 -22.99 1.93 -1.54
CA MET A 88 -21.98 1.70 -0.50
C MET A 88 -22.21 2.60 0.72
N SER A 89 -22.58 3.87 0.49
CA SER A 89 -22.95 4.80 1.57
C SER A 89 -24.16 4.29 2.38
N GLN A 90 -25.19 3.80 1.69
CA GLN A 90 -26.36 3.19 2.34
C GLN A 90 -25.99 1.89 3.09
N PHE A 91 -25.15 1.05 2.49
CA PHE A 91 -24.67 -0.20 3.07
C PHE A 91 -23.93 0.06 4.37
N LYS A 92 -23.00 1.03 4.37
CA LYS A 92 -22.29 1.48 5.58
C LYS A 92 -23.25 1.96 6.66
N ALA A 93 -24.25 2.77 6.30
CA ALA A 93 -25.25 3.25 7.26
C ALA A 93 -26.03 2.10 7.92
N LYS A 94 -26.30 1.01 7.18
CA LYS A 94 -26.92 -0.21 7.72
C LYS A 94 -25.99 -0.99 8.64
N LEU A 95 -24.70 -1.08 8.33
CA LEU A 95 -23.71 -1.69 9.23
C LEU A 95 -23.60 -0.92 10.55
N VAL A 96 -23.48 0.42 10.49
CA VAL A 96 -23.45 1.26 11.71
C VAL A 96 -24.73 1.09 12.53
N ALA A 97 -25.89 0.98 11.88
CA ALA A 97 -27.15 0.71 12.59
C ALA A 97 -27.17 -0.67 13.28
N ALA A 98 -26.37 -1.63 12.83
CA ALA A 98 -26.27 -2.94 13.46
C ALA A 98 -25.38 -2.96 14.72
N GLU A 99 -24.61 -1.88 14.98
CA GLU A 99 -23.76 -1.76 16.18
C GLU A 99 -24.61 -1.53 17.43
N GLU A 100 -25.78 -0.90 17.27
CA GLU A 100 -26.64 -0.56 18.39
C GLU A 100 -27.17 -1.82 19.10
N ASP A 101 -27.02 -1.82 20.42
CA ASP A 101 -27.51 -2.89 21.29
C ASP A 101 -29.04 -3.01 21.19
N GLY A 102 -29.52 -4.25 21.00
CA GLY A 102 -30.95 -4.54 20.91
C GLY A 102 -31.56 -4.43 19.49
N VAL A 103 -30.76 -4.10 18.47
CA VAL A 103 -31.19 -4.17 17.06
C VAL A 103 -31.22 -5.62 16.56
N ASP A 104 -32.27 -5.95 15.79
CA ASP A 104 -32.42 -7.26 15.15
C ASP A 104 -31.55 -7.37 13.89
N LYS A 105 -30.34 -7.91 14.06
CA LYS A 105 -29.33 -8.07 13.00
C LYS A 105 -29.80 -8.94 11.84
N THR A 106 -30.78 -9.83 12.03
CA THR A 106 -31.35 -10.65 10.94
C THR A 106 -32.14 -9.80 9.95
N LYS A 107 -32.86 -8.79 10.46
CA LYS A 107 -33.59 -7.84 9.61
C LYS A 107 -32.64 -6.91 8.86
N ILE A 108 -31.60 -6.42 9.55
CA ILE A 108 -30.55 -5.62 8.89
C ILE A 108 -29.87 -6.44 7.80
N GLN A 109 -29.50 -7.69 8.05
CA GLN A 109 -28.93 -8.56 7.02
C GLN A 109 -29.84 -8.69 5.80
N SER A 110 -31.16 -8.79 5.99
CA SER A 110 -32.11 -8.86 4.88
C SER A 110 -32.10 -7.60 4.00
N GLU A 111 -31.86 -6.44 4.59
CA GLU A 111 -31.69 -5.17 3.86
C GLU A 111 -30.33 -5.09 3.18
N LEU A 112 -29.25 -5.53 3.86
CA LEU A 112 -27.90 -5.62 3.29
C LEU A 112 -27.88 -6.54 2.06
N GLU A 113 -28.56 -7.68 2.09
CA GLU A 113 -28.68 -8.59 0.93
C GLU A 113 -29.34 -7.92 -0.27
N GLN A 114 -30.35 -7.07 -0.06
CA GLN A 114 -30.96 -6.31 -1.16
C GLN A 114 -29.98 -5.31 -1.76
N LEU A 115 -29.18 -4.62 -0.93
CA LEU A 115 -28.15 -3.70 -1.40
C LEU A 115 -27.04 -4.45 -2.16
N LYS A 116 -26.64 -5.64 -1.71
CA LYS A 116 -25.69 -6.50 -2.45
C LYS A 116 -26.21 -6.85 -3.84
N GLN A 117 -27.46 -7.28 -3.93
CA GLN A 117 -28.10 -7.64 -5.20
C GLN A 117 -28.20 -6.42 -6.14
N GLN A 118 -28.48 -5.23 -5.61
CA GLN A 118 -28.51 -4.00 -6.40
C GLN A 118 -27.13 -3.67 -6.98
N VAL A 119 -26.07 -3.79 -6.19
CA VAL A 119 -24.68 -3.56 -6.64
C VAL A 119 -24.30 -4.55 -7.73
N GLN A 120 -24.59 -5.84 -7.56
CA GLN A 120 -24.37 -6.85 -8.60
C GLN A 120 -25.15 -6.53 -9.88
N SER A 121 -26.43 -6.19 -9.75
CA SER A 121 -27.29 -5.86 -10.89
C SER A 121 -26.78 -4.64 -11.66
N ILE A 122 -26.29 -3.61 -10.97
CA ILE A 122 -25.70 -2.42 -11.59
C ILE A 122 -24.39 -2.79 -12.31
N ALA A 123 -23.53 -3.56 -11.65
CA ALA A 123 -22.26 -4.00 -12.24
C ALA A 123 -22.51 -4.83 -13.51
N GLU A 124 -23.48 -5.74 -13.52
CA GLU A 124 -23.85 -6.54 -14.69
C GLU A 124 -24.51 -5.71 -15.80
N ALA A 125 -25.39 -4.77 -15.43
CA ALA A 125 -26.13 -3.94 -16.38
C ALA A 125 -25.27 -2.83 -17.03
N ALA A 126 -24.13 -2.47 -16.44
CA ALA A 126 -23.18 -1.47 -16.96
C ALA A 126 -22.39 -1.97 -18.19
N SER A 127 -23.09 -2.58 -19.16
CA SER A 127 -22.53 -3.10 -20.41
C SER A 127 -22.90 -2.20 -21.58
N PHE A 128 -21.92 -1.89 -22.42
CA PHE A 128 -22.12 -1.19 -23.69
C PHE A 128 -21.56 -2.02 -24.84
N ASN A 129 -22.43 -2.36 -25.81
CA ASN A 129 -22.09 -3.19 -26.96
C ASN A 129 -21.40 -4.52 -26.58
N GLY A 130 -21.85 -5.15 -25.49
CA GLY A 130 -21.30 -6.42 -24.97
C GLY A 130 -20.00 -6.29 -24.17
N VAL A 131 -19.45 -5.08 -24.02
CA VAL A 131 -18.28 -4.82 -23.19
C VAL A 131 -18.71 -4.26 -21.85
N ASN A 132 -18.23 -4.86 -20.76
CA ASN A 132 -18.48 -4.43 -19.40
C ASN A 132 -17.14 -4.17 -18.69
N TYR A 133 -16.93 -2.96 -18.19
CA TYR A 133 -15.71 -2.60 -17.44
C TYR A 133 -15.85 -2.81 -15.93
N LEU A 134 -17.08 -2.97 -15.42
CA LEU A 134 -17.35 -3.12 -13.99
C LEU A 134 -17.47 -4.59 -13.57
N ASN A 135 -17.76 -5.49 -14.51
CA ASN A 135 -17.80 -6.92 -14.31
C ASN A 135 -17.00 -7.62 -15.41
N THR A 136 -15.85 -8.17 -15.05
CA THR A 136 -14.84 -8.66 -15.99
C THR A 136 -14.58 -10.17 -15.86
N ASP A 137 -13.97 -10.74 -16.90
CA ASP A 137 -13.51 -12.13 -16.94
C ASP A 137 -12.04 -12.16 -17.36
N ILE A 138 -11.19 -11.61 -16.48
CA ILE A 138 -9.75 -11.46 -16.71
C ILE A 138 -9.03 -12.50 -15.86
N ALA A 139 -8.19 -13.32 -16.49
CA ALA A 139 -7.50 -14.43 -15.84
C ALA A 139 -6.67 -13.96 -14.63
N ASP A 140 -5.90 -12.89 -14.82
CA ASP A 140 -5.16 -12.20 -13.77
C ASP A 140 -5.46 -10.69 -13.86
N ILE A 141 -6.28 -10.19 -12.94
CA ILE A 141 -6.66 -8.77 -12.86
C ILE A 141 -5.52 -7.87 -12.38
N TYR A 142 -4.36 -8.44 -12.04
CA TYR A 142 -3.19 -7.67 -11.62
C TYR A 142 -2.12 -7.59 -12.71
N ASP A 143 -2.35 -8.25 -13.85
CA ASP A 143 -1.53 -8.13 -15.05
C ASP A 143 -2.00 -6.90 -15.85
N ASP A 144 -1.12 -5.90 -15.97
CA ASP A 144 -1.41 -4.66 -16.67
C ASP A 144 -1.65 -4.88 -18.18
N ASP A 145 -1.04 -5.90 -18.80
CA ASP A 145 -1.28 -6.21 -20.21
C ASP A 145 -2.65 -6.84 -20.41
N LEU A 146 -3.11 -7.69 -19.49
CA LEU A 146 -4.43 -8.31 -19.54
C LEU A 146 -5.56 -7.35 -19.17
N THR A 147 -5.28 -6.36 -18.32
CA THR A 147 -6.28 -5.39 -17.84
C THR A 147 -6.35 -4.11 -18.68
N ARG A 148 -5.42 -3.90 -19.61
CA ARG A 148 -5.42 -2.73 -20.49
C ARG A 148 -6.55 -2.76 -21.52
N SER A 149 -7.46 -1.80 -21.38
CA SER A 149 -8.50 -1.51 -22.37
C SER A 149 -8.17 -0.23 -23.14
N SER A 150 -7.82 -0.36 -24.42
CA SER A 150 -7.45 0.76 -25.29
C SER A 150 -8.65 1.33 -26.05
N ASN A 151 -8.85 2.64 -25.95
CA ASN A 151 -9.83 3.38 -26.75
C ASN A 151 -9.10 4.23 -27.80
N THR A 152 -9.53 4.17 -29.05
CA THR A 152 -8.94 4.99 -30.12
C THR A 152 -9.02 6.48 -29.80
N SER A 153 -7.92 7.23 -30.01
CA SER A 153 -7.84 8.65 -29.68
C SER A 153 -7.53 9.56 -30.86
N ALA A 154 -6.56 9.21 -31.71
CA ALA A 154 -6.13 10.10 -32.79
C ALA A 154 -5.67 9.34 -34.03
N PHE A 155 -5.78 9.98 -35.20
CA PHE A 155 -5.12 9.58 -36.43
C PHE A 155 -3.95 10.52 -36.70
N ILE A 156 -2.77 9.96 -36.95
CA ILE A 156 -1.54 10.74 -37.20
C ILE A 156 -0.89 10.25 -38.48
N ARG A 157 -0.56 11.20 -39.36
CA ARG A 157 0.34 11.00 -40.50
C ARG A 157 1.67 11.70 -40.22
N ASP A 158 2.79 11.00 -40.40
CA ASP A 158 4.13 11.57 -40.25
C ASP A 158 4.68 12.17 -41.56
N ASP A 159 5.82 12.86 -41.47
CA ASP A 159 6.50 13.50 -42.60
C ASP A 159 7.01 12.48 -43.65
N ALA A 160 7.18 11.21 -43.26
CA ALA A 160 7.56 10.12 -44.15
C ALA A 160 6.34 9.48 -44.85
N GLY A 161 5.12 9.91 -44.51
CA GLY A 161 3.87 9.40 -45.06
C GLY A 161 3.33 8.15 -44.37
N ASN A 162 3.94 7.70 -43.26
CA ASN A 162 3.39 6.62 -42.45
C ASN A 162 2.17 7.12 -41.68
N VAL A 163 1.23 6.20 -41.43
CA VAL A 163 0.00 6.48 -40.69
C VAL A 163 -0.08 5.60 -39.46
N ARG A 164 -0.56 6.14 -38.35
CA ARG A 164 -0.85 5.39 -37.13
C ARG A 164 -2.07 5.92 -36.41
N VAL A 165 -2.59 5.08 -35.52
CA VAL A 165 -3.68 5.42 -34.61
C VAL A 165 -3.14 5.40 -33.19
N ASP A 166 -3.33 6.49 -32.45
CA ASP A 166 -2.98 6.56 -31.03
C ASP A 166 -4.20 6.15 -30.19
N THR A 167 -3.98 5.72 -28.95
CA THR A 167 -5.01 5.26 -28.01
C THR A 167 -4.98 6.00 -26.68
N ILE A 168 -6.10 5.99 -25.96
CA ILE A 168 -6.23 6.32 -24.54
C ILE A 168 -6.55 5.01 -23.82
N ASP A 169 -5.62 4.60 -22.98
CA ASP A 169 -5.69 3.33 -22.27
C ASP A 169 -6.36 3.52 -20.89
N LEU A 170 -7.15 2.51 -20.50
CA LEU A 170 -7.80 2.36 -19.20
C LEU A 170 -7.33 1.05 -18.59
N GLN A 171 -6.84 1.10 -17.35
CA GLN A 171 -6.56 -0.10 -16.57
C GLN A 171 -7.82 -0.60 -15.88
N LEU A 172 -8.27 -1.81 -16.26
CA LEU A 172 -9.48 -2.41 -15.71
C LEU A 172 -9.33 -2.82 -14.24
N SER A 173 -8.11 -3.06 -13.76
CA SER A 173 -7.80 -3.30 -12.34
C SER A 173 -8.26 -2.18 -11.41
N ASN A 174 -8.32 -0.94 -11.91
CA ASN A 174 -8.74 0.23 -11.14
C ASN A 174 -10.24 0.50 -11.20
N VAL A 175 -11.01 -0.25 -11.99
CA VAL A 175 -12.44 0.03 -12.23
C VAL A 175 -13.35 -1.20 -12.15
N ALA A 176 -12.84 -2.41 -12.30
CA ALA A 176 -13.65 -3.61 -12.24
C ALA A 176 -14.13 -3.85 -10.80
N LEU A 177 -15.44 -3.74 -10.57
CA LEU A 177 -16.05 -4.03 -9.26
C LEU A 177 -15.95 -5.51 -8.93
N PHE A 178 -16.22 -6.36 -9.94
CA PHE A 178 -16.15 -7.81 -9.85
C PHE A 178 -15.36 -8.38 -11.01
N ASN A 179 -14.63 -9.44 -10.74
CA ASN A 179 -13.94 -10.25 -11.72
C ASN A 179 -14.20 -11.74 -11.43
N SER A 180 -14.35 -12.54 -12.49
CA SER A 180 -14.67 -13.97 -12.38
C SER A 180 -13.62 -14.76 -11.58
N THR A 181 -12.33 -14.36 -11.66
CA THR A 181 -11.22 -14.99 -10.94
C THR A 181 -10.92 -14.34 -9.59
N GLY A 182 -11.69 -13.33 -9.18
CA GLY A 182 -11.47 -12.53 -7.97
C GLY A 182 -10.61 -11.29 -8.20
N GLY A 183 -10.38 -10.52 -7.13
CA GLY A 183 -9.52 -9.34 -7.14
C GLY A 183 -10.13 -8.03 -7.65
N GLY A 184 -11.40 -8.02 -8.05
CA GLY A 184 -12.14 -6.78 -8.31
C GLY A 184 -12.23 -5.89 -7.06
N LEU A 185 -12.63 -4.62 -7.23
CA LEU A 185 -12.65 -3.63 -6.14
C LEU A 185 -13.53 -4.03 -4.94
N LEU A 186 -14.55 -4.87 -5.16
CA LEU A 186 -15.46 -5.41 -4.14
C LEU A 186 -15.16 -6.87 -3.76
N GLN A 187 -14.01 -7.40 -4.17
CA GLN A 187 -13.58 -8.77 -3.90
C GLN A 187 -12.26 -8.75 -3.12
N ALA A 188 -11.99 -9.87 -2.43
CA ALA A 188 -10.73 -10.04 -1.74
C ALA A 188 -9.55 -9.87 -2.71
N ASP A 189 -8.56 -9.09 -2.29
CA ASP A 189 -7.35 -8.82 -3.03
C ASP A 189 -6.30 -9.90 -2.70
N ALA A 190 -5.94 -10.71 -3.68
CA ALA A 190 -5.01 -11.83 -3.48
C ALA A 190 -3.55 -11.38 -3.29
N ARG A 191 -3.24 -10.09 -3.47
CA ARG A 191 -1.89 -9.53 -3.35
C ARG A 191 -1.50 -9.12 -1.93
N ASP A 192 -2.18 -9.64 -0.93
CA ASP A 192 -1.75 -9.50 0.47
C ASP A 192 -0.39 -10.20 0.66
N VAL A 193 0.56 -9.50 1.27
CA VAL A 193 1.91 -10.03 1.59
C VAL A 193 1.88 -11.00 2.77
N GLY A 194 0.71 -11.29 3.34
CA GLY A 194 0.53 -12.36 4.32
C GLY A 194 1.16 -12.01 5.67
N ASP A 195 1.60 -13.01 6.42
CA ASP A 195 2.25 -12.78 7.72
C ASP A 195 3.69 -12.22 7.62
N ILE A 196 4.16 -11.94 6.40
CA ILE A 196 5.51 -11.42 6.10
C ILE A 196 6.57 -12.24 6.83
N GLY A 197 6.57 -13.55 6.59
CA GLY A 197 7.52 -14.47 7.20
C GLY A 197 7.46 -14.47 8.73
N GLY A 198 6.27 -14.26 9.30
CA GLY A 198 6.01 -14.30 10.75
C GLY A 198 6.17 -12.97 11.49
N MET A 199 6.54 -11.89 10.80
CA MET A 199 6.62 -10.56 11.42
C MET A 199 5.26 -9.95 11.75
N ARG A 200 4.19 -10.32 11.04
CA ARG A 200 2.82 -9.90 11.36
C ARG A 200 1.91 -11.10 11.59
N SER A 201 1.03 -11.02 12.57
CA SER A 201 -0.08 -11.94 12.74
C SER A 201 -1.30 -11.41 12.01
N ILE A 202 -1.81 -12.19 11.06
CA ILE A 202 -3.11 -11.92 10.42
C ILE A 202 -4.19 -12.58 11.26
N VAL A 203 -5.00 -11.78 11.94
CA VAL A 203 -6.16 -12.30 12.68
C VAL A 203 -7.35 -12.29 11.74
N ASN A 204 -7.69 -13.45 11.20
CA ASN A 204 -8.98 -13.63 10.55
C ASN A 204 -10.04 -13.85 11.63
N LYS A 205 -10.77 -12.80 11.99
CA LYS A 205 -11.85 -12.87 13.00
C LYS A 205 -13.07 -13.66 12.49
N ALA A 206 -13.20 -13.87 11.19
CA ALA A 206 -14.32 -14.63 10.62
C ALA A 206 -14.25 -16.11 11.02
N GLY A 207 -15.13 -16.51 11.94
CA GLY A 207 -15.25 -17.89 12.40
C GLY A 207 -14.48 -18.21 13.70
N LEU A 208 -13.89 -17.22 14.35
CA LEU A 208 -13.35 -17.37 15.71
C LEU A 208 -14.48 -17.25 16.74
N SER A 209 -14.45 -18.06 17.80
CA SER A 209 -15.36 -17.83 18.93
C SER A 209 -14.94 -16.56 19.69
N SER A 210 -15.86 -15.98 20.47
CA SER A 210 -15.59 -14.82 21.34
C SER A 210 -14.32 -14.99 22.18
N ASP A 211 -14.08 -16.19 22.69
CA ASP A 211 -12.92 -16.52 23.52
C ASP A 211 -11.59 -16.38 22.74
N TRP A 212 -11.59 -16.73 21.46
CA TRP A 212 -10.43 -16.58 20.59
C TRP A 212 -10.21 -15.13 20.15
N ILE A 213 -11.27 -14.34 20.01
CA ILE A 213 -11.17 -12.90 19.69
C ILE A 213 -10.53 -12.15 20.87
N ASP A 214 -10.96 -12.45 22.09
CA ASP A 214 -10.33 -11.92 23.31
C ASP A 214 -8.89 -12.41 23.46
N TYR A 215 -8.59 -13.66 23.09
CA TYR A 215 -7.23 -14.19 23.10
C TYR A 215 -6.31 -13.42 22.13
N TYR A 216 -6.72 -13.18 20.88
CA TYR A 216 -5.91 -12.44 19.90
C TYR A 216 -5.81 -10.95 20.20
N SER A 217 -6.86 -10.32 20.75
CA SER A 217 -6.80 -8.93 21.21
C SER A 217 -5.88 -8.78 22.44
N ASN A 218 -5.86 -9.78 23.33
CA ASN A 218 -4.89 -9.89 24.42
C ASN A 218 -3.47 -10.21 23.92
N LEU A 219 -3.31 -10.95 22.82
CA LEU A 219 -1.99 -11.25 22.24
C LEU A 219 -1.33 -9.98 21.69
N ALA A 220 -2.10 -9.08 21.07
CA ALA A 220 -1.64 -7.78 20.61
C ALA A 220 -1.21 -6.86 21.77
N SER A 221 -1.91 -6.92 22.91
CA SER A 221 -1.61 -6.12 24.11
C SER A 221 -0.49 -6.72 24.97
N ASN A 222 -0.29 -8.04 24.89
CA ASN A 222 0.86 -8.74 25.48
C ASN A 222 2.07 -8.83 24.54
N GLY A 223 1.97 -8.28 23.32
CA GLY A 223 3.02 -8.20 22.31
C GLY A 223 3.49 -9.55 21.72
N GLY A 224 2.69 -10.61 21.82
CA GLY A 224 3.06 -11.92 21.27
C GLY A 224 3.19 -11.94 19.74
N ALA A 225 2.55 -10.99 19.04
CA ALA A 225 2.71 -10.73 17.61
C ALA A 225 2.18 -9.32 17.24
N THR A 226 2.67 -8.72 16.16
CA THR A 226 2.05 -7.54 15.57
C THR A 226 0.75 -7.95 14.89
N VAL A 227 -0.39 -7.55 15.46
CA VAL A 227 -1.71 -7.88 14.91
C VAL A 227 -2.12 -6.83 13.87
N TYR A 228 -2.33 -7.26 12.64
CA TYR A 228 -2.90 -6.41 11.60
C TYR A 228 -4.43 -6.45 11.64
N ASN A 229 -5.03 -5.36 12.11
CA ASN A 229 -6.49 -5.16 12.17
C ASN A 229 -6.99 -4.22 11.06
N GLY A 230 -6.38 -4.24 9.88
CA GLY A 230 -6.79 -3.34 8.78
C GLY A 230 -6.38 -1.86 8.94
N LYS A 231 -5.52 -1.54 9.91
CA LYS A 231 -4.97 -0.19 10.13
C LYS A 231 -3.46 -0.21 9.91
N GLU A 232 -2.96 0.77 9.14
CA GLU A 232 -1.52 0.99 8.97
C GLU A 232 -0.83 1.26 10.31
N GLY A 233 0.41 0.78 10.46
CA GLY A 233 1.21 0.99 11.68
C GLY A 233 0.81 0.07 12.83
N SER A 234 0.46 -1.18 12.52
CA SER A 234 0.13 -2.19 13.54
C SER A 234 1.24 -2.28 14.59
N GLY A 235 0.84 -2.39 15.86
CA GLY A 235 1.67 -2.17 17.04
C GLY A 235 2.93 -3.05 17.18
N TRP A 236 3.63 -2.85 18.28
CA TRP A 236 4.91 -3.45 18.60
C TRP A 236 4.85 -4.99 18.68
N MET A 237 5.81 -5.70 18.06
CA MET A 237 6.11 -7.08 18.42
C MET A 237 7.02 -7.08 19.64
N ARG A 238 6.59 -7.75 20.70
CA ARG A 238 7.46 -8.06 21.84
C ARG A 238 8.18 -9.38 21.57
N PRO A 239 9.42 -9.50 22.04
CA PRO A 239 10.17 -10.74 21.94
C PRO A 239 9.43 -11.83 22.74
N GLU A 240 9.41 -13.05 22.20
CA GLU A 240 8.78 -14.19 22.85
C GLU A 240 9.53 -14.59 24.12
N TRP A 241 10.85 -14.37 24.11
CA TRP A 241 11.67 -14.45 25.31
C TRP A 241 11.90 -13.05 25.88
N ASN A 242 11.49 -12.93 27.14
CA ASN A 242 11.46 -11.71 27.92
C ASN A 242 12.72 -10.87 27.72
N SER A 243 12.56 -9.55 27.57
CA SER A 243 13.67 -8.61 27.73
C SER A 243 14.43 -8.97 29.01
N GLY A 244 15.76 -8.84 29.02
CA GLY A 244 16.58 -9.33 30.12
C GLY A 244 15.99 -8.98 31.49
N SER A 245 15.93 -9.95 32.40
CA SER A 245 15.43 -9.70 33.76
C SER A 245 16.61 -9.48 34.69
N PRO A 246 16.48 -8.66 35.74
CA PRO A 246 17.40 -8.75 36.86
C PRO A 246 17.22 -10.10 37.58
N GLY A 247 18.28 -10.57 38.24
CA GLY A 247 18.16 -11.63 39.23
C GLY A 247 17.44 -11.12 40.48
N VAL A 248 16.57 -11.94 41.07
CA VAL A 248 15.75 -11.58 42.22
C VAL A 248 15.80 -12.67 43.28
N ILE A 249 16.27 -12.33 44.48
CA ILE A 249 16.10 -13.20 45.64
C ILE A 249 14.82 -12.81 46.34
N SER A 250 13.84 -13.70 46.28
CA SER A 250 12.62 -13.61 47.07
C SER A 250 12.78 -14.41 48.36
N PHE A 251 12.32 -13.85 49.47
CA PHE A 251 12.16 -14.58 50.71
C PHE A 251 10.80 -14.26 51.33
N ASP A 252 10.09 -15.33 51.67
CA ASP A 252 8.70 -15.29 52.09
C ASP A 252 8.58 -15.35 53.63
N ASP A 253 7.36 -15.15 54.12
CA ASP A 253 6.97 -15.28 55.53
C ASP A 253 7.62 -14.28 56.50
N PHE A 254 7.85 -13.03 56.08
CA PHE A 254 8.24 -11.97 57.01
C PHE A 254 7.08 -11.54 57.95
N PRO A 255 7.31 -11.38 59.27
CA PRO A 255 8.49 -11.82 60.03
C PRO A 255 8.43 -13.32 60.31
N VAL A 256 9.55 -14.01 60.16
CA VAL A 256 9.63 -15.44 60.48
C VAL A 256 9.56 -15.61 62.00
N GLY A 257 8.39 -16.00 62.50
CA GLY A 257 8.13 -16.21 63.93
C GLY A 257 7.75 -14.94 64.68
N SER A 258 8.73 -14.10 65.02
CA SER A 258 8.54 -12.86 65.81
C SER A 258 9.23 -11.66 65.16
N PRO A 259 8.79 -10.42 65.44
CA PRO A 259 9.47 -9.21 65.01
C PRO A 259 10.98 -9.23 65.31
N LEU A 260 11.76 -8.57 64.46
CA LEU A 260 13.22 -8.49 64.63
C LEU A 260 13.53 -7.43 65.68
N ASP A 261 13.94 -7.87 66.86
CA ASP A 261 14.30 -6.99 67.98
C ASP A 261 15.82 -6.78 68.06
N PHE A 262 16.27 -5.57 67.74
CA PHE A 262 17.69 -5.19 67.78
C PHE A 262 18.12 -4.63 69.15
N ASN A 263 17.24 -4.57 70.15
CA ASN A 263 17.58 -4.05 71.48
C ASN A 263 18.45 -5.01 72.30
N LEU A 264 18.61 -6.26 71.86
CA LEU A 264 19.47 -7.24 72.52
C LEU A 264 20.96 -6.86 72.36
N PRO A 265 21.79 -6.96 73.41
CA PRO A 265 23.21 -6.60 73.32
C PRO A 265 23.94 -7.39 72.22
N GLY A 266 24.54 -6.68 71.26
CA GLY A 266 25.25 -7.27 70.13
C GLY A 266 24.34 -7.82 69.02
N ALA A 267 23.05 -7.45 69.00
CA ALA A 267 22.15 -7.84 67.94
C ALA A 267 22.61 -7.34 66.56
N GLN A 268 22.86 -8.26 65.63
CA GLN A 268 23.29 -7.95 64.27
C GLN A 268 22.86 -9.02 63.27
N ILE A 269 22.65 -8.61 62.01
CA ILE A 269 22.54 -9.48 60.85
C ILE A 269 23.69 -9.11 59.91
N GLN A 270 24.43 -10.09 59.40
CA GLN A 270 25.53 -9.87 58.47
C GLN A 270 25.47 -10.86 57.31
N PHE A 271 25.70 -10.38 56.09
CA PHE A 271 25.79 -11.21 54.90
C PHE A 271 26.65 -10.53 53.84
N ASP A 272 27.26 -11.31 52.96
CA ASP A 272 27.89 -10.82 51.74
C ASP A 272 26.82 -10.76 50.64
N LEU A 273 26.57 -9.56 50.11
CA LEU A 273 25.78 -9.37 48.91
C LEU A 273 26.71 -9.36 47.71
N ILE A 274 26.50 -10.34 46.83
CA ILE A 274 27.25 -10.51 45.59
C ILE A 274 26.29 -10.25 44.44
N LEU A 275 26.62 -9.32 43.57
CA LEU A 275 25.83 -8.93 42.40
C LEU A 275 26.65 -9.17 41.14
N ASP A 276 25.99 -9.59 40.07
CA ASP A 276 26.59 -9.69 38.73
C ASP A 276 27.88 -10.53 38.68
N LYS A 277 28.00 -11.52 39.55
CA LYS A 277 29.13 -12.45 39.57
C LYS A 277 29.05 -13.40 38.38
N GLU A 278 30.21 -13.72 37.80
CA GLU A 278 30.36 -14.79 36.83
C GLU A 278 30.13 -16.15 37.52
N ALA A 279 28.88 -16.57 37.62
CA ALA A 279 28.55 -17.95 37.92
C ALA A 279 28.55 -18.75 36.61
N SER A 280 29.20 -19.91 36.58
CA SER A 280 28.80 -20.95 35.62
C SER A 280 27.33 -21.26 35.87
N ASN A 281 26.53 -21.43 34.80
CA ASN A 281 25.12 -21.81 34.91
C ASN A 281 24.93 -22.90 35.99
N PRO A 282 23.93 -22.78 36.89
CA PRO A 282 23.70 -23.79 37.92
C PRO A 282 23.53 -25.19 37.29
N PRO A 283 24.03 -26.26 37.92
CA PRO A 283 23.83 -27.61 37.40
C PRO A 283 22.33 -27.94 37.28
N GLY A 284 21.87 -28.26 36.07
CA GLY A 284 20.48 -28.67 35.82
C GLY A 284 19.63 -27.70 34.99
N THR A 285 20.15 -26.52 34.61
CA THR A 285 19.54 -25.67 33.58
C THR A 285 19.85 -26.20 32.18
N THR A 286 19.18 -27.29 31.83
CA THR A 286 19.12 -27.80 30.46
C THR A 286 17.70 -27.63 29.92
N ALA A 287 17.60 -27.09 28.70
CA ALA A 287 16.42 -26.71 27.92
C ALA A 287 15.97 -25.25 28.12
N GLY A 288 16.09 -24.30 27.18
CA GLY A 288 16.47 -24.35 25.78
C GLY A 288 17.16 -23.06 25.31
N LEU A 289 18.41 -22.88 25.73
CA LEU A 289 19.48 -22.03 25.17
C LEU A 289 20.71 -22.29 26.04
N GLY A 290 21.36 -23.43 25.80
CA GLY A 290 22.48 -23.92 26.60
C GLY A 290 23.69 -23.00 26.47
N ASP A 291 24.22 -22.56 27.61
CA ASP A 291 25.47 -21.82 27.80
C ASP A 291 25.51 -20.36 27.33
N LEU A 292 24.67 -19.50 27.92
CA LEU A 292 25.01 -18.08 28.02
C LEU A 292 26.14 -17.90 29.05
N PRO A 293 27.39 -17.59 28.64
CA PRO A 293 28.48 -17.43 29.61
C PRO A 293 28.19 -16.24 30.53
N GLY A 294 28.69 -16.25 31.78
CA GLY A 294 28.39 -15.20 32.77
C GLY A 294 28.75 -13.76 32.31
N PRO A 295 28.24 -12.70 32.95
CA PRO A 295 28.58 -11.31 32.62
C PRO A 295 30.10 -11.10 32.63
N TYR A 296 30.61 -10.11 31.87
CA TYR A 296 32.05 -9.90 31.66
C TYR A 296 32.78 -9.31 32.88
N TYR A 297 32.07 -8.99 33.97
CA TYR A 297 32.60 -8.30 35.14
C TYR A 297 32.84 -9.25 36.32
N ALA A 298 33.78 -8.91 37.20
CA ALA A 298 34.13 -9.70 38.38
C ALA A 298 33.02 -9.77 39.46
N GLY A 299 31.86 -9.17 39.19
CA GLY A 299 30.78 -8.94 40.15
C GLY A 299 31.09 -7.83 41.16
N TYR A 300 30.04 -7.27 41.73
CA TYR A 300 30.12 -6.41 42.91
C TYR A 300 29.95 -7.28 44.15
N SER A 301 30.86 -7.20 45.11
CA SER A 301 30.74 -7.94 46.38
C SER A 301 30.90 -6.96 47.54
N ARG A 302 29.91 -6.91 48.42
CA ARG A 302 29.98 -6.10 49.65
C ARG A 302 29.37 -6.86 50.82
N GLN A 303 30.07 -6.81 51.95
CA GLN A 303 29.52 -7.26 53.21
C GLN A 303 28.54 -6.20 53.75
N ILE A 304 27.30 -6.63 53.95
CA ILE A 304 26.22 -5.87 54.57
C ILE A 304 26.14 -6.28 56.03
N THR A 305 26.09 -5.29 56.93
CA THR A 305 25.89 -5.51 58.36
C THR A 305 24.77 -4.59 58.83
N ILE A 306 23.77 -5.15 59.48
CA ILE A 306 22.61 -4.45 60.03
C ILE A 306 22.70 -4.55 61.55
N THR A 307 22.74 -3.40 62.22
CA THR A 307 22.87 -3.26 63.66
C THR A 307 21.76 -2.37 64.23
N LYS A 308 21.68 -2.28 65.56
CA LYS A 308 20.80 -1.33 66.24
C LYS A 308 20.99 0.12 65.77
N ALA A 309 22.21 0.53 65.47
CA ALA A 309 22.50 1.88 65.00
C ALA A 309 21.88 2.16 63.62
N ASP A 310 21.85 1.15 62.75
CA ASP A 310 21.23 1.26 61.42
C ASP A 310 19.70 1.35 61.52
N VAL A 311 19.10 0.60 62.45
CA VAL A 311 17.67 0.70 62.78
C VAL A 311 17.31 2.09 63.29
N ASP A 312 18.12 2.65 64.18
CA ASP A 312 17.90 3.99 64.74
C ASP A 312 18.08 5.10 63.68
N ALA A 313 19.04 4.92 62.76
CA ALA A 313 19.23 5.83 61.62
C ALA A 313 18.05 5.77 60.64
N TYR A 314 17.56 4.57 60.33
CA TYR A 314 16.35 4.38 59.52
C TYR A 314 15.12 4.99 60.19
N GLU A 315 14.93 4.76 61.50
CA GLU A 315 13.84 5.35 62.28
C GLU A 315 13.85 6.89 62.20
N ALA A 316 15.03 7.51 62.35
CA ALA A 316 15.19 8.95 62.23
C ALA A 316 14.81 9.49 60.83
N SER A 317 14.96 8.68 59.77
CA SER A 317 14.59 9.06 58.41
C SER A 317 13.08 9.08 58.16
N LEU A 318 12.28 8.42 59.00
CA LEU A 318 10.83 8.26 58.82
C LEU A 318 9.99 9.43 59.35
N GLY A 319 10.61 10.52 59.83
CA GLY A 319 9.91 11.77 60.14
C GLY A 319 8.86 11.69 61.25
N GLY A 320 9.04 10.81 62.24
CA GLY A 320 8.17 10.73 63.44
C GLY A 320 7.57 9.35 63.74
N VAL A 321 7.90 8.31 62.95
CA VAL A 321 7.57 6.91 63.27
C VAL A 321 8.57 6.39 64.29
N ILE A 322 8.10 5.83 65.42
CA ILE A 322 8.95 5.21 66.44
C ILE A 322 8.89 3.70 66.25
N LEU A 323 9.99 3.09 65.83
CA LEU A 323 10.15 1.63 65.71
C LEU A 323 10.66 1.03 67.03
N GLY A 324 11.37 1.81 67.85
CA GLY A 324 11.84 1.39 69.16
C GLY A 324 12.85 0.25 69.09
N GLY A 325 13.62 0.16 68.00
CA GLY A 325 14.57 -0.92 67.75
C GLY A 325 13.93 -2.25 67.29
N VAL A 326 12.63 -2.28 66.99
CA VAL A 326 11.91 -3.49 66.58
C VAL A 326 11.31 -3.32 65.18
N ILE A 327 11.67 -4.23 64.25
CA ILE A 327 11.11 -4.28 62.89
C ILE A 327 10.01 -5.33 62.83
N SER A 328 8.77 -4.91 62.52
CA SER A 328 7.57 -5.74 62.63
C SER A 328 6.87 -6.04 61.30
N THR A 329 7.08 -5.22 60.27
CA THR A 329 6.47 -5.42 58.94
C THR A 329 7.53 -5.57 57.85
N ASN A 330 7.15 -6.25 56.76
CA ASN A 330 8.03 -6.45 55.62
C ASN A 330 8.42 -5.12 54.95
N THR A 331 7.51 -4.14 54.92
CA THR A 331 7.79 -2.78 54.46
C THR A 331 8.85 -2.08 55.30
N GLN A 332 8.81 -2.24 56.63
CA GLN A 332 9.83 -1.68 57.53
C GLN A 332 11.19 -2.34 57.29
N PHE A 333 11.21 -3.67 57.07
CA PHE A 333 12.46 -4.38 56.82
C PHE A 333 13.04 -4.10 55.43
N ALA A 334 12.23 -4.03 54.39
CA ALA A 334 12.65 -3.61 53.05
C ALA A 334 13.19 -2.17 53.06
N GLY A 335 12.53 -1.26 53.80
CA GLY A 335 13.02 0.10 54.00
C GLY A 335 14.35 0.16 54.76
N LEU A 336 14.50 -0.63 55.82
CA LEU A 336 15.77 -0.78 56.54
C LEU A 336 16.87 -1.33 55.64
N LEU A 337 16.60 -2.41 54.88
CA LEU A 337 17.53 -2.98 53.90
C LEU A 337 17.97 -1.91 52.88
N ASN A 338 17.03 -1.17 52.28
CA ASN A 338 17.38 -0.07 51.37
C ASN A 338 18.21 1.02 52.04
N SER A 339 17.98 1.35 53.31
CA SER A 339 18.80 2.34 54.01
C SER A 339 20.26 1.89 54.19
N VAL A 340 20.47 0.57 54.36
CA VAL A 340 21.81 -0.03 54.53
C VAL A 340 22.47 -0.36 53.18
N LEU A 341 21.69 -0.63 52.14
CA LEU A 341 22.16 -0.81 50.76
C LEU A 341 22.50 0.55 50.10
N HIS A 342 21.76 1.62 50.44
CA HIS A 342 21.93 2.96 49.85
C HIS A 342 22.36 4.06 50.83
N PRO A 343 23.38 3.87 51.70
CA PRO A 343 23.85 4.96 52.55
C PRO A 343 24.42 6.12 51.71
N ASP A 344 25.02 5.81 50.54
CA ASP A 344 25.58 6.77 49.56
C ASP A 344 25.32 6.34 48.09
N ALA A 345 24.26 5.57 47.82
CA ALA A 345 24.02 4.91 46.52
C ALA A 345 25.15 3.96 46.04
N SER A 346 25.93 3.42 46.99
CA SER A 346 27.16 2.65 46.71
C SER A 346 26.95 1.16 46.48
N VAL A 347 25.80 0.58 46.87
CA VAL A 347 25.39 -0.78 46.50
C VAL A 347 24.34 -0.69 45.40
N PRO A 348 24.55 -1.29 44.22
CA PRO A 348 23.58 -1.21 43.16
C PRO A 348 22.54 -2.34 43.29
N ALA A 349 21.83 -2.39 44.41
CA ALA A 349 20.74 -3.33 44.68
C ALA A 349 19.61 -2.66 45.46
N ASP A 350 18.37 -3.09 45.20
CA ASP A 350 17.16 -2.62 45.86
C ASP A 350 16.46 -3.76 46.58
N ALA A 351 15.87 -3.45 47.73
CA ALA A 351 14.93 -4.31 48.44
C ALA A 351 13.50 -3.76 48.29
N TYR A 352 12.52 -4.59 47.95
CA TYR A 352 11.13 -4.16 47.80
C TYR A 352 10.15 -5.25 48.22
N VAL A 353 8.92 -4.86 48.54
CA VAL A 353 7.83 -5.79 48.85
C VAL A 353 7.13 -6.24 47.57
N SER A 354 6.72 -7.50 47.49
CA SER A 354 5.93 -7.98 46.34
C SER A 354 4.54 -7.34 46.35
N TRP A 355 3.89 -7.29 45.19
CA TRP A 355 2.50 -6.84 45.03
C TRP A 355 1.68 -7.98 44.47
N ASP A 356 0.57 -8.30 45.14
CA ASP A 356 -0.38 -9.31 44.70
C ASP A 356 -1.55 -8.64 43.95
N LEU A 357 -2.04 -9.31 42.92
CA LEU A 357 -3.24 -8.91 42.20
C LEU A 357 -4.44 -9.24 43.09
N MET A 358 -5.24 -8.25 43.50
CA MET A 358 -6.53 -8.56 44.11
C MET A 358 -7.41 -9.26 43.07
N SER A 359 -8.01 -10.38 43.46
CA SER A 359 -9.04 -11.04 42.66
C SER A 359 -10.39 -10.31 42.74
N ASP A 360 -10.40 -8.98 42.76
CA ASP A 360 -11.62 -8.16 42.91
C ASP A 360 -12.27 -7.78 41.57
N GLY A 361 -11.67 -8.20 40.46
CA GLY A 361 -12.15 -7.92 39.10
C GLY A 361 -11.91 -6.48 38.63
N ALA A 362 -11.30 -5.61 39.46
CA ALA A 362 -10.96 -4.23 39.13
C ALA A 362 -9.45 -4.04 38.88
N GLY A 363 -8.62 -5.08 39.08
CA GLY A 363 -7.19 -5.05 38.77
C GLY A 363 -6.36 -4.23 39.77
N HIS A 364 -6.86 -4.03 40.99
CA HIS A 364 -6.10 -3.33 42.02
C HIS A 364 -5.01 -4.24 42.60
N THR A 365 -3.78 -3.72 42.71
CA THR A 365 -2.65 -4.45 43.32
C THR A 365 -2.48 -4.04 44.79
N VAL A 366 -2.38 -5.00 45.70
CA VAL A 366 -2.07 -4.76 47.13
C VAL A 366 -0.68 -5.31 47.48
N PRO A 367 0.08 -4.66 48.37
CA PRO A 367 1.36 -5.21 48.81
C PRO A 367 1.15 -6.58 49.47
N ASP A 368 1.92 -7.58 49.04
CA ASP A 368 2.03 -8.84 49.76
C ASP A 368 2.63 -8.53 51.14
N PRO A 369 1.96 -8.87 52.26
CA PRO A 369 2.42 -8.53 53.60
C PRO A 369 3.62 -9.36 54.08
N LYS A 370 4.04 -10.38 53.34
CA LYS A 370 5.05 -11.36 53.78
C LYS A 370 6.29 -11.42 52.92
N THR A 371 6.17 -11.10 51.64
CA THR A 371 7.24 -11.31 50.67
C THR A 371 8.12 -10.08 50.53
N ILE A 372 9.44 -10.30 50.58
CA ILE A 372 10.47 -9.28 50.31
C ILE A 372 11.38 -9.82 49.23
N ASN A 373 11.73 -8.94 48.29
CA ASN A 373 12.61 -9.20 47.18
C ASN A 373 13.87 -8.36 47.32
N ILE A 374 15.03 -8.93 47.02
CA ILE A 374 16.28 -8.20 46.78
C ILE A 374 16.64 -8.40 45.31
N THR A 375 16.76 -7.29 44.59
CA THR A 375 17.14 -7.25 43.18
C THR A 375 18.32 -6.33 42.98
N THR A 376 19.02 -6.48 41.88
CA THR A 376 19.98 -5.47 41.43
C THR A 376 19.29 -4.21 40.91
N ARG A 377 19.90 -3.05 41.14
CA ARG A 377 19.49 -1.74 40.59
C ARG A 377 20.27 -1.37 39.32
N GLN A 378 21.15 -2.26 38.87
CA GLN A 378 22.00 -1.97 37.73
C GLN A 378 21.14 -1.89 36.45
N GLN A 379 21.19 -0.74 35.79
CA GLN A 379 20.61 -0.57 34.46
C GLN A 379 21.73 -0.70 33.43
N HIS A 380 21.52 -1.58 32.45
CA HIS A 380 22.42 -1.89 31.35
C HIS A 380 23.74 -2.56 31.79
N GLY A 381 23.90 -3.80 31.35
CA GLY A 381 25.16 -4.52 31.34
C GLY A 381 25.61 -5.16 32.65
N ASN A 382 24.84 -4.98 33.71
CA ASN A 382 25.07 -5.63 34.99
C ASN A 382 23.70 -5.89 35.61
N GLY A 383 23.54 -6.99 36.34
CA GLY A 383 22.32 -7.26 37.09
C GLY A 383 21.64 -8.60 36.85
N SER A 384 22.26 -9.48 36.08
CA SER A 384 21.65 -10.79 35.81
C SER A 384 21.92 -11.81 36.91
N TYR A 385 22.53 -11.41 38.03
CA TYR A 385 22.85 -12.30 39.15
C TYR A 385 22.80 -11.56 40.48
N VAL A 386 22.26 -12.20 41.49
CA VAL A 386 22.26 -11.75 42.88
C VAL A 386 22.47 -12.98 43.78
N GLU A 387 23.32 -12.84 44.80
CA GLU A 387 23.63 -13.90 45.75
C GLU A 387 23.77 -13.29 47.16
N ILE A 388 23.12 -13.94 48.12
CA ILE A 388 23.36 -13.76 49.54
C ILE A 388 24.25 -14.91 49.98
N ALA A 389 25.45 -14.59 50.44
CA ALA A 389 26.42 -15.54 50.95
C ALA A 389 26.88 -15.17 52.37
N LYS A 390 27.45 -16.12 53.10
CA LYS A 390 27.99 -15.91 54.45
C LYS A 390 27.01 -15.23 55.41
N LEU A 391 25.74 -15.63 55.35
CA LEU A 391 24.69 -15.10 56.20
C LEU A 391 24.92 -15.56 57.64
N SER A 392 24.93 -14.61 58.57
CA SER A 392 25.01 -14.85 60.00
C SER A 392 24.12 -13.86 60.76
N SER A 393 23.58 -14.29 61.88
CA SER A 393 22.88 -13.41 62.81
C SER A 393 23.29 -13.70 64.25
N VAL A 394 23.33 -12.65 65.06
CA VAL A 394 23.62 -12.72 66.50
C VAL A 394 22.53 -11.94 67.21
N GLY A 395 21.88 -12.52 68.23
CA GLY A 395 20.91 -11.81 69.05
C GLY A 395 19.62 -11.37 68.35
N VAL A 396 19.42 -11.67 67.05
CA VAL A 396 18.22 -11.36 66.26
C VAL A 396 18.05 -12.44 65.17
N SER A 397 16.82 -12.67 64.71
CA SER A 397 16.56 -13.57 63.57
C SER A 397 17.02 -12.93 62.26
N THR A 398 17.21 -13.72 61.21
CA THR A 398 17.59 -13.22 59.87
C THR A 398 16.44 -12.52 59.14
N GLY A 399 15.23 -12.50 59.71
CA GLY A 399 14.04 -11.97 59.05
C GLY A 399 13.64 -12.73 57.79
N GLY A 400 13.99 -14.02 57.68
CA GLY A 400 13.70 -14.83 56.49
C GLY A 400 14.78 -14.79 55.41
N LEU A 401 15.83 -13.98 55.54
CA LEU A 401 17.00 -14.06 54.66
C LEU A 401 17.62 -15.47 54.74
N GLN A 402 18.03 -15.98 53.58
CA GLN A 402 18.69 -17.28 53.42
C GLN A 402 19.90 -17.12 52.49
N GLU A 403 20.92 -17.97 52.66
CA GLU A 403 21.99 -18.06 51.67
C GLU A 403 21.43 -18.68 50.40
N THR A 404 21.37 -17.89 49.34
CA THR A 404 20.77 -18.29 48.07
C THR A 404 21.30 -17.39 46.97
N SER A 405 21.14 -17.83 45.73
CA SER A 405 21.49 -17.07 44.54
C SER A 405 20.39 -17.21 43.52
N ASP A 406 20.11 -16.13 42.79
CA ASP A 406 19.23 -16.15 41.64
C ASP A 406 19.91 -15.47 40.45
N PHE A 407 19.51 -15.91 39.25
CA PHE A 407 19.95 -15.29 38.01
C PHE A 407 18.75 -14.86 37.17
N GLY A 408 18.81 -13.64 36.66
CA GLY A 408 17.84 -13.13 35.72
C GLY A 408 18.07 -13.70 34.32
N THR A 409 17.00 -13.75 33.52
CA THR A 409 17.10 -14.11 32.11
C THR A 409 17.95 -13.09 31.35
N ARG A 410 18.68 -13.56 30.34
CA ARG A 410 19.52 -12.75 29.45
C ARG A 410 19.19 -13.12 28.01
N GLY A 411 19.42 -12.17 27.11
CA GLY A 411 19.01 -12.33 25.74
C GLY A 411 17.58 -11.85 25.52
N SER A 412 17.30 -11.50 24.29
CA SER A 412 15.98 -11.15 23.81
C SER A 412 15.85 -11.73 22.42
N GLY A 413 14.68 -12.26 22.07
CA GLY A 413 14.51 -12.82 20.74
C GLY A 413 13.09 -13.20 20.44
N LYS A 414 12.85 -13.42 19.15
CA LYS A 414 11.56 -13.79 18.62
C LYS A 414 11.75 -14.90 17.60
N GLU A 415 10.96 -15.96 17.74
CA GLU A 415 10.74 -16.91 16.67
C GLU A 415 9.66 -16.38 15.74
N LEU A 416 9.99 -16.27 14.46
CA LEU A 416 9.10 -15.85 13.40
C LEU A 416 8.61 -17.11 12.68
N GLY A 417 7.32 -17.43 12.79
CA GLY A 417 6.70 -18.50 12.02
C GLY A 417 6.68 -18.12 10.54
N PHE A 418 7.47 -18.81 9.74
CA PHE A 418 7.63 -18.55 8.33
C PHE A 418 6.50 -19.21 7.53
N LYS A 419 5.80 -18.39 6.73
CA LYS A 419 5.05 -18.85 5.57
C LYS A 419 5.58 -18.18 4.32
N PRO A 420 5.60 -18.88 3.17
CA PRO A 420 5.97 -18.27 1.91
C PRO A 420 5.11 -17.05 1.60
N PHE A 421 5.74 -15.98 1.12
CA PHE A 421 5.05 -14.75 0.74
C PHE A 421 5.65 -14.17 -0.55
N ILE A 422 4.88 -13.28 -1.17
CA ILE A 422 5.24 -12.67 -2.45
C ILE A 422 5.12 -11.15 -2.32
N VAL A 423 6.18 -10.44 -2.67
CA VAL A 423 6.13 -9.00 -2.88
C VAL A 423 5.69 -8.74 -4.33
N TYR A 424 4.41 -8.45 -4.49
CA TYR A 424 3.78 -8.26 -5.80
C TYR A 424 4.20 -6.92 -6.44
N LYS A 425 4.05 -6.85 -7.77
CA LYS A 425 4.09 -5.58 -8.49
C LYS A 425 2.89 -4.70 -8.10
N ASP A 426 3.06 -3.39 -8.24
CA ASP A 426 2.01 -2.41 -7.99
C ASP A 426 1.78 -1.56 -9.25
N GLY A 427 0.96 -2.09 -10.16
CA GLY A 427 0.84 -1.57 -11.53
C GLY A 427 2.18 -1.56 -12.27
N ASP A 428 2.46 -0.47 -12.99
CA ASP A 428 3.70 -0.26 -13.74
C ASP A 428 4.96 -0.14 -12.85
N ASN A 429 4.81 -0.08 -11.52
CA ASN A 429 5.94 -0.01 -10.61
C ASN A 429 6.61 -1.39 -10.48
N GLU A 430 7.73 -1.57 -11.18
CA GLU A 430 8.58 -2.77 -11.10
C GLU A 430 9.12 -3.02 -9.68
N ASP A 431 9.30 -1.96 -8.88
CA ASP A 431 9.69 -2.10 -7.48
C ASP A 431 8.59 -2.72 -6.62
N GLY A 432 7.34 -2.65 -7.07
CA GLY A 432 6.19 -3.28 -6.44
C GLY A 432 5.82 -2.70 -5.07
N ILE A 433 5.20 -3.55 -4.25
CA ILE A 433 4.81 -3.24 -2.87
C ILE A 433 6.07 -3.01 -2.02
N ASN A 434 6.09 -1.97 -1.19
CA ASN A 434 7.13 -1.75 -0.21
C ASN A 434 6.64 -2.18 1.17
N VAL A 435 7.41 -3.03 1.84
CA VAL A 435 7.22 -3.41 3.24
C VAL A 435 8.26 -2.69 4.07
N SER A 436 7.85 -2.00 5.13
CA SER A 436 8.74 -1.37 6.10
C SER A 436 8.44 -1.82 7.52
N PHE A 437 9.47 -1.82 8.35
CA PHE A 437 9.38 -2.08 9.78
C PHE A 437 10.53 -1.37 10.49
N THR A 438 10.34 -1.07 11.76
CA THR A 438 11.36 -0.53 12.64
C THR A 438 11.88 -1.64 13.53
N LEU A 439 13.20 -1.74 13.68
CA LEU A 439 13.85 -2.62 14.64
C LEU A 439 14.56 -1.76 15.69
N SER A 440 14.36 -2.08 16.97
CA SER A 440 15.16 -1.57 18.06
C SER A 440 15.96 -2.70 18.67
N VAL A 441 17.29 -2.52 18.78
CA VAL A 441 18.17 -3.44 19.51
C VAL A 441 18.86 -2.63 20.58
N ASN A 442 18.56 -2.93 21.85
CA ASN A 442 19.15 -2.28 23.01
C ASN A 442 19.04 -0.73 22.96
N GLY A 443 17.90 -0.22 22.48
CA GLY A 443 17.63 1.21 22.35
C GLY A 443 18.20 1.88 21.09
N ASN A 444 18.94 1.16 20.24
CA ASN A 444 19.31 1.64 18.90
C ASN A 444 18.21 1.27 17.90
N THR A 445 17.47 2.28 17.42
CA THR A 445 16.28 2.11 16.59
C THR A 445 16.52 2.55 15.15
N THR A 446 16.30 1.66 14.20
CA THR A 446 16.44 1.90 12.76
C THR A 446 15.23 1.36 12.00
N THR A 447 14.77 2.09 10.99
CA THR A 447 13.70 1.65 10.08
C THR A 447 14.31 1.01 8.84
N HIS A 448 13.81 -0.17 8.49
CA HIS A 448 14.20 -0.94 7.32
C HIS A 448 13.01 -1.09 6.40
N SER A 449 13.30 -1.26 5.11
CA SER A 449 12.28 -1.53 4.10
C SER A 449 12.82 -2.42 3.00
N PHE A 450 11.94 -3.24 2.43
CA PHE A 450 12.23 -4.02 1.25
C PHE A 450 11.05 -4.01 0.29
N ASN A 451 11.37 -4.12 -0.99
CA ASN A 451 10.42 -4.17 -2.08
C ASN A 451 10.73 -5.37 -2.98
N ARG A 452 9.99 -5.52 -4.08
CA ARG A 452 10.17 -6.65 -4.99
C ARG A 452 11.56 -6.69 -5.60
N THR A 453 12.07 -5.54 -6.04
CA THR A 453 13.42 -5.40 -6.62
C THR A 453 14.48 -5.85 -5.64
N TYR A 454 14.39 -5.41 -4.38
CA TYR A 454 15.31 -5.82 -3.32
C TYR A 454 15.28 -7.34 -3.09
N VAL A 455 14.09 -7.94 -2.98
CA VAL A 455 13.94 -9.40 -2.82
C VAL A 455 14.60 -10.15 -3.97
N ASN A 456 14.36 -9.70 -5.19
CA ASN A 456 14.93 -10.27 -6.40
C ASN A 456 16.46 -10.16 -6.45
N GLU A 457 17.00 -9.00 -6.11
CA GLU A 457 18.45 -8.76 -6.08
C GLU A 457 19.17 -9.61 -5.04
N VAL A 458 18.63 -9.68 -3.81
CA VAL A 458 19.25 -10.45 -2.72
C VAL A 458 19.15 -11.96 -2.97
N LEU A 459 18.00 -12.44 -3.45
CA LEU A 459 17.77 -13.89 -3.65
C LEU A 459 18.18 -14.39 -5.05
N GLY A 460 18.53 -13.50 -5.98
CA GLY A 460 18.83 -13.85 -7.36
C GLY A 460 17.60 -14.39 -8.12
N LYS A 461 16.42 -13.82 -7.85
CA LYS A 461 15.12 -14.21 -8.44
C LYS A 461 14.52 -13.06 -9.26
N ASP A 462 13.45 -13.33 -9.98
CA ASP A 462 12.63 -12.32 -10.70
C ASP A 462 11.14 -12.35 -10.26
N THR A 463 10.81 -13.23 -9.31
CA THR A 463 9.44 -13.56 -8.92
C THR A 463 8.93 -12.75 -7.72
N GLY A 464 9.81 -12.07 -6.97
CA GLY A 464 9.49 -11.40 -5.70
C GLY A 464 9.08 -12.36 -4.59
N LYS A 465 9.29 -13.67 -4.77
CA LYS A 465 8.89 -14.71 -3.83
C LYS A 465 9.98 -14.99 -2.81
N VAL A 466 9.57 -15.14 -1.56
CA VAL A 466 10.35 -15.73 -0.48
C VAL A 466 9.70 -17.08 -0.15
N GLU A 467 10.39 -18.17 -0.45
CA GLU A 467 9.80 -19.51 -0.47
C GLU A 467 10.24 -20.40 0.69
N THR A 468 11.35 -20.05 1.36
CA THR A 468 11.92 -20.82 2.47
C THR A 468 12.36 -19.92 3.62
N ALA A 469 12.40 -20.48 4.83
CA ALA A 469 12.90 -19.79 6.02
C ALA A 469 14.36 -19.33 5.84
N GLU A 470 15.18 -20.11 5.11
CA GLU A 470 16.57 -19.75 4.79
C GLU A 470 16.67 -18.52 3.88
N GLU A 471 15.80 -18.41 2.88
CA GLU A 471 15.70 -17.21 2.03
C GLU A 471 15.27 -15.99 2.85
N TRP A 472 14.33 -16.19 3.78
CA TRP A 472 13.87 -15.13 4.66
C TRP A 472 14.96 -14.65 5.62
N ALA A 473 15.70 -15.57 6.25
CA ALA A 473 16.87 -15.25 7.06
C ALA A 473 17.95 -14.51 6.25
N THR A 474 18.16 -14.88 4.99
CA THR A 474 19.10 -14.21 4.08
C THR A 474 18.69 -12.76 3.81
N LEU A 475 17.40 -12.50 3.59
CA LEU A 475 16.87 -11.15 3.42
C LEU A 475 17.03 -10.32 4.69
N LEU A 476 16.70 -10.89 5.85
CA LEU A 476 16.88 -10.23 7.14
C LEU A 476 18.34 -9.88 7.41
N HIS A 477 19.29 -10.79 7.14
CA HIS A 477 20.72 -10.48 7.22
C HIS A 477 21.11 -9.31 6.31
N SER A 478 20.70 -9.35 5.04
CA SER A 478 21.00 -8.30 4.07
C SER A 478 20.47 -6.92 4.51
N MET A 479 19.33 -6.88 5.20
CA MET A 479 18.73 -5.63 5.70
C MET A 479 19.30 -5.17 7.03
N LEU A 480 19.57 -6.10 7.97
CA LEU A 480 19.82 -5.79 9.37
C LEU A 480 21.31 -5.81 9.74
N ASP A 481 22.14 -6.61 9.08
CA ASP A 481 23.58 -6.69 9.38
C ASP A 481 24.33 -5.35 9.24
N PRO A 482 24.00 -4.46 8.27
CA PRO A 482 24.65 -3.15 8.16
C PRO A 482 24.53 -2.29 9.44
N ASP A 483 23.41 -2.40 10.16
CA ASP A 483 23.13 -1.62 11.36
C ASP A 483 23.39 -2.41 12.65
N TYR A 484 23.26 -3.74 12.62
CA TYR A 484 23.22 -4.60 13.80
C TYR A 484 24.09 -5.86 13.76
N GLY A 485 24.95 -6.07 12.75
CA GLY A 485 25.52 -7.39 12.44
C GLY A 485 26.26 -8.15 13.55
N ASN A 486 26.79 -7.48 14.59
CA ASN A 486 27.37 -8.16 15.77
C ASN A 486 26.41 -8.26 16.97
N SER A 487 25.27 -7.59 16.90
CA SER A 487 24.25 -7.49 17.95
C SER A 487 23.12 -8.49 17.80
N LEU A 488 22.96 -9.09 16.62
CA LEU A 488 21.91 -10.05 16.31
C LEU A 488 22.48 -11.41 15.90
N VAL A 489 21.66 -12.44 16.08
CA VAL A 489 21.79 -13.76 15.47
C VAL A 489 20.47 -14.01 14.76
N ILE A 490 20.54 -14.16 13.44
CA ILE A 490 19.41 -14.45 12.56
C ILE A 490 19.68 -15.83 11.98
N GLU A 491 18.79 -16.79 12.19
CA GLU A 491 18.99 -18.15 11.66
C GLU A 491 17.63 -18.82 11.39
N ALA A 492 17.52 -19.54 10.28
CA ALA A 492 16.42 -20.48 10.09
C ALA A 492 16.63 -21.65 11.06
N THR A 493 15.71 -21.81 12.01
CA THR A 493 15.77 -22.90 13.01
C THR A 493 15.25 -24.21 12.43
N ASP A 494 14.26 -24.12 11.56
CA ASP A 494 13.75 -25.19 10.72
C ASP A 494 13.07 -24.61 9.46
N ALA A 495 12.35 -25.45 8.70
CA ALA A 495 11.72 -25.06 7.44
C ALA A 495 10.62 -24.00 7.60
N ASP A 496 10.01 -23.92 8.79
CA ASP A 496 8.83 -23.10 9.08
C ASP A 496 9.15 -21.99 10.10
N HIS A 497 10.40 -21.80 10.52
CA HIS A 497 10.76 -20.82 11.56
C HIS A 497 12.09 -20.10 11.30
N VAL A 498 12.10 -18.79 11.54
CA VAL A 498 13.30 -17.96 11.59
C VAL A 498 13.45 -17.35 12.98
N MET A 499 14.58 -17.61 13.60
CA MET A 499 14.98 -17.03 14.87
C MET A 499 15.64 -15.68 14.64
N VAL A 500 15.12 -14.63 15.27
CA VAL A 500 15.83 -13.35 15.42
C VAL A 500 16.07 -13.11 16.90
N LYS A 501 17.32 -13.22 17.34
CA LYS A 501 17.70 -13.04 18.75
C LYS A 501 18.93 -12.16 18.90
N SER A 502 19.12 -11.61 20.09
CA SER A 502 20.30 -10.84 20.41
C SER A 502 21.51 -11.76 20.51
N ASN A 503 22.67 -11.23 20.13
CA ASN A 503 23.90 -12.00 20.17
C ASN A 503 24.32 -12.26 21.62
N PRO A 504 24.57 -13.52 22.02
CA PRO A 504 25.02 -13.85 23.38
C PRO A 504 26.22 -13.03 23.86
N ALA A 505 27.15 -12.66 22.98
CA ALA A 505 28.30 -11.82 23.34
C ALA A 505 27.91 -10.37 23.67
N VAL A 506 26.81 -9.87 23.09
CA VAL A 506 26.21 -8.57 23.41
C VAL A 506 25.35 -8.67 24.65
N ASP A 507 24.59 -9.76 24.82
CA ASP A 507 23.78 -10.02 26.02
C ASP A 507 24.63 -10.04 27.28
N ARG A 508 25.84 -10.60 27.20
CA ARG A 508 26.84 -10.57 28.29
C ARG A 508 27.26 -9.16 28.70
N LYS A 509 27.17 -8.20 27.80
CA LYS A 509 27.52 -6.79 28.04
C LYS A 509 26.30 -5.93 28.38
N TRP A 510 25.09 -6.38 28.07
CA TRP A 510 23.83 -5.66 28.26
C TRP A 510 22.97 -6.20 29.41
N GLY A 511 23.21 -7.42 29.86
CA GLY A 511 22.57 -8.02 31.05
C GLY A 511 21.05 -7.97 30.95
N SER A 512 20.40 -7.49 32.02
CA SER A 512 18.95 -7.23 32.08
C SER A 512 18.48 -6.13 31.12
N GLY A 513 19.37 -5.28 30.59
CA GLY A 513 18.99 -4.27 29.61
C GLY A 513 18.75 -4.81 28.20
N THR A 514 19.02 -6.10 27.96
CA THR A 514 18.95 -6.69 26.62
C THR A 514 17.51 -6.71 26.12
N HIS A 515 17.26 -6.07 24.98
CA HIS A 515 15.92 -5.95 24.41
C HIS A 515 15.98 -5.86 22.87
N ILE A 516 15.14 -6.63 22.21
CA ILE A 516 14.86 -6.51 20.77
C ILE A 516 13.37 -6.24 20.61
N GLU A 517 13.04 -5.31 19.72
CA GLU A 517 11.66 -4.95 19.44
C GLU A 517 11.47 -4.61 17.98
N PHE A 518 10.45 -5.22 17.36
CA PHE A 518 9.97 -4.81 16.05
C PHE A 518 8.77 -3.88 16.24
N SER A 519 8.70 -2.80 15.48
CA SER A 519 7.61 -1.84 15.53
C SER A 519 7.30 -1.27 14.15
N ASP A 520 6.24 -0.48 14.05
CA ASP A 520 5.91 0.33 12.86
C ASP A 520 5.89 -0.47 11.55
N ILE A 521 5.40 -1.71 11.61
CA ILE A 521 5.28 -2.56 10.42
C ILE A 521 4.19 -1.97 9.51
N SER A 522 4.55 -1.69 8.27
CA SER A 522 3.67 -1.09 7.27
C SER A 522 3.93 -1.62 5.87
N VAL A 523 2.88 -1.63 5.06
CA VAL A 523 2.89 -2.12 3.69
C VAL A 523 2.26 -1.04 2.81
N SER A 524 2.96 -0.56 1.79
CA SER A 524 2.60 0.66 1.03
C SER A 524 1.29 0.61 0.24
N SER A 525 0.65 -0.56 0.17
CA SER A 525 -0.57 -0.81 -0.60
C SER A 525 -1.73 -1.28 0.27
N GLU A 526 -1.57 -1.19 1.58
CA GLU A 526 -2.60 -1.44 2.57
C GLU A 526 -3.31 -0.14 2.96
N PRO A 527 -4.57 -0.19 3.45
CA PRO A 527 -5.37 -1.40 3.65
C PRO A 527 -5.90 -2.03 2.36
N ARG A 528 -5.68 -3.35 2.23
CA ARG A 528 -6.26 -4.16 1.15
C ARG A 528 -7.58 -4.79 1.60
N SER A 529 -8.44 -5.09 0.64
CA SER A 529 -9.65 -5.87 0.92
C SER A 529 -9.22 -7.31 1.17
N THR A 530 -9.50 -7.84 2.35
CA THR A 530 -9.24 -9.24 2.71
C THR A 530 -10.48 -10.13 2.57
N MET A 531 -11.63 -9.54 2.22
CA MET A 531 -12.93 -10.20 2.15
C MET A 531 -13.74 -9.76 0.92
N ASN A 532 -14.64 -10.61 0.46
CA ASN A 532 -15.58 -10.24 -0.59
C ASN A 532 -16.79 -9.51 -0.01
N PHE A 533 -17.25 -8.46 -0.69
CA PHE A 533 -18.42 -7.68 -0.32
C PHE A 533 -19.67 -8.55 -0.16
N LEU A 534 -19.79 -9.58 -1.00
CA LEU A 534 -20.92 -10.51 -0.99
C LEU A 534 -20.93 -11.43 0.23
N ASP A 535 -19.79 -11.61 0.91
CA ASP A 535 -19.64 -12.51 2.04
C ASP A 535 -20.01 -11.87 3.40
N ILE A 536 -20.31 -10.56 3.42
CA ILE A 536 -20.67 -9.83 4.66
C ILE A 536 -21.97 -10.39 5.26
N ASP A 537 -21.92 -10.97 6.45
CA ASP A 537 -23.10 -11.54 7.12
C ASP A 537 -23.15 -11.13 8.60
N VAL A 538 -23.85 -10.02 8.90
CA VAL A 538 -23.96 -9.48 10.25
C VAL A 538 -24.86 -10.32 11.17
N ALA A 539 -25.65 -11.23 10.60
CA ALA A 539 -26.50 -12.13 11.36
C ALA A 539 -25.72 -13.35 11.86
N LYS A 540 -24.80 -13.88 11.04
CA LYS A 540 -23.90 -14.97 11.42
C LYS A 540 -22.67 -14.52 12.20
N HIS A 541 -22.13 -13.35 11.86
CA HIS A 541 -20.88 -12.82 12.41
C HIS A 541 -21.08 -11.41 12.98
N PRO A 542 -21.92 -11.24 14.02
CA PRO A 542 -22.15 -9.93 14.65
C PRO A 542 -20.89 -9.31 15.25
N GLU A 543 -19.89 -10.13 15.60
CA GLU A 543 -18.60 -9.74 16.15
C GLU A 543 -17.67 -9.04 15.14
N MET A 544 -17.93 -9.20 13.84
CA MET A 544 -17.11 -8.65 12.76
C MET A 544 -17.54 -7.27 12.29
N LEU A 545 -18.47 -6.62 13.01
CA LEU A 545 -19.14 -5.44 12.49
C LEU A 545 -18.19 -4.25 12.24
N ASP A 546 -17.25 -4.01 13.15
CA ASP A 546 -16.19 -3.01 12.98
C ASP A 546 -15.34 -3.32 11.74
N ASP A 547 -14.96 -4.59 11.55
CA ASP A 547 -14.15 -5.02 10.42
C ASP A 547 -14.92 -4.88 9.09
N TYR A 548 -16.24 -5.11 9.09
CA TYR A 548 -17.10 -4.87 7.93
C TYR A 548 -17.22 -3.38 7.59
N ILE A 549 -17.31 -2.51 8.60
CA ILE A 549 -17.35 -1.05 8.39
C ILE A 549 -16.02 -0.57 7.83
N ASP A 550 -14.90 -1.04 8.37
CA ASP A 550 -13.56 -0.74 7.87
C ASP A 550 -13.37 -1.26 6.44
N TYR A 551 -13.80 -2.50 6.16
CA TYR A 551 -13.83 -3.03 4.80
C TYR A 551 -14.61 -2.13 3.82
N ILE A 552 -15.83 -1.71 4.20
CA ILE A 552 -16.65 -0.83 3.36
C ILE A 552 -15.98 0.52 3.15
N ASN A 553 -15.27 1.07 4.14
CA ASN A 553 -14.49 2.30 3.97
C ASN A 553 -13.39 2.13 2.93
N VAL A 554 -12.64 1.03 3.00
CA VAL A 554 -11.54 0.73 2.07
C VAL A 554 -12.07 0.62 0.64
N VAL A 555 -13.09 -0.21 0.41
CA VAL A 555 -13.61 -0.41 -0.95
C VAL A 555 -14.34 0.82 -1.49
N THR A 556 -15.00 1.62 -0.64
CA THR A 556 -15.62 2.89 -1.06
C THR A 556 -14.57 3.88 -1.56
N THR A 557 -13.41 3.97 -0.89
CA THR A 557 -12.29 4.78 -1.36
C THR A 557 -11.79 4.29 -2.71
N LYS A 558 -11.55 2.97 -2.87
CA LYS A 558 -11.11 2.38 -4.14
C LYS A 558 -12.10 2.64 -5.28
N ILE A 559 -13.41 2.50 -5.03
CA ILE A 559 -14.46 2.78 -6.02
C ILE A 559 -14.50 4.27 -6.38
N THR A 560 -14.26 5.16 -5.40
CA THR A 560 -14.20 6.61 -5.63
C THR A 560 -13.00 6.96 -6.52
N ASP A 561 -11.84 6.36 -6.26
CA ASP A 561 -10.62 6.53 -7.08
C ASP A 561 -10.83 6.01 -8.52
N GLY A 562 -11.45 4.83 -8.66
CA GLY A 562 -11.86 4.29 -9.96
C GLY A 562 -12.84 5.21 -10.70
N THR A 563 -13.79 5.81 -9.99
CA THR A 563 -14.75 6.78 -10.56
C THR A 563 -14.03 8.03 -11.05
N ALA A 564 -13.06 8.53 -10.28
CA ALA A 564 -12.24 9.66 -10.67
C ALA A 564 -11.37 9.35 -11.91
N ALA A 565 -10.81 8.14 -12.00
CA ALA A 565 -10.06 7.68 -13.16
C ALA A 565 -10.94 7.63 -14.43
N LEU A 566 -12.14 7.06 -14.33
CA LEU A 566 -13.13 7.06 -15.41
C LEU A 566 -13.53 8.49 -15.81
N GLY A 567 -13.76 9.37 -14.83
CA GLY A 567 -14.08 10.78 -15.08
C GLY A 567 -12.97 11.53 -15.82
N SER A 568 -11.71 11.27 -15.48
CA SER A 568 -10.54 11.82 -16.19
C SER A 568 -10.47 11.34 -17.64
N ILE A 569 -10.68 10.04 -17.87
CA ILE A 569 -10.67 9.45 -19.22
C ILE A 569 -11.84 9.97 -20.05
N LYS A 570 -13.03 10.05 -19.48
CA LYS A 570 -14.20 10.70 -20.10
C LYS A 570 -13.85 12.11 -20.57
N LYS A 571 -13.28 12.94 -19.69
CA LYS A 571 -12.89 14.31 -20.04
C LYS A 571 -11.86 14.37 -21.17
N ARG A 572 -10.89 13.45 -21.17
CA ARG A 572 -9.88 13.34 -22.24
C ARG A 572 -10.52 12.94 -23.56
N LEU A 573 -11.45 11.98 -23.57
CA LEU A 573 -12.18 11.56 -24.77
C LEU A 573 -13.05 12.70 -25.33
N GLU A 574 -13.73 13.47 -24.48
CA GLU A 574 -14.47 14.67 -24.90
C GLU A 574 -13.56 15.71 -25.57
N LEU A 575 -12.42 16.03 -24.93
CA LEU A 575 -11.44 16.98 -25.50
C LEU A 575 -10.89 16.49 -26.85
N GLN A 576 -10.64 15.19 -26.96
CA GLN A 576 -10.13 14.58 -28.19
C GLN A 576 -11.19 14.57 -29.30
N THR A 577 -12.46 14.36 -28.94
CA THR A 577 -13.61 14.43 -29.86
C THR A 577 -13.79 15.84 -30.42
N ASP A 578 -13.67 16.87 -29.56
CA ASP A 578 -13.74 18.27 -29.96
C ASP A 578 -12.56 18.68 -30.85
N PHE A 579 -11.36 18.23 -30.50
CA PHE A 579 -10.15 18.48 -31.30
C PHE A 579 -10.26 17.84 -32.68
N THR A 580 -10.65 16.58 -32.74
CA THR A 580 -10.80 15.80 -33.97
C THR A 580 -11.86 16.43 -34.88
N SER A 581 -13.00 16.87 -34.33
CA SER A 581 -14.01 17.63 -35.08
C SER A 581 -13.45 18.90 -35.73
N LYS A 582 -12.70 19.71 -34.96
CA LYS A 582 -12.09 20.96 -35.48
C LYS A 582 -11.00 20.69 -36.52
N LEU A 583 -10.27 19.59 -36.36
CA LEU A 583 -9.26 19.16 -37.33
C LEU A 583 -9.92 18.78 -38.65
N MET A 584 -11.01 18.01 -38.63
CA MET A 584 -11.80 17.67 -39.82
C MET A 584 -12.30 18.92 -40.54
N ASP A 585 -12.92 19.87 -39.82
CA ASP A 585 -13.39 21.14 -40.39
C ASP A 585 -12.25 21.93 -41.06
N SER A 586 -11.07 21.94 -40.43
CA SER A 586 -9.88 22.61 -40.96
C SER A 586 -9.32 21.92 -42.19
N MET A 587 -9.31 20.58 -42.22
CA MET A 587 -8.92 19.78 -43.38
C MET A 587 -9.88 19.99 -44.54
N ASP A 588 -11.20 20.01 -44.30
CA ASP A 588 -12.21 20.28 -45.32
C ASP A 588 -12.06 21.68 -45.90
N SER A 589 -11.87 22.70 -45.06
CA SER A 589 -11.58 24.06 -45.53
C SER A 589 -10.26 24.13 -46.32
N GLY A 590 -9.23 23.39 -45.87
CA GLY A 590 -7.93 23.30 -46.54
C GLY A 590 -8.05 22.66 -47.92
N VAL A 591 -8.72 21.51 -48.02
CA VAL A 591 -9.05 20.84 -49.29
C VAL A 591 -9.80 21.81 -50.20
N GLY A 592 -10.84 22.47 -49.69
CA GLY A 592 -11.65 23.38 -50.46
C GLY A 592 -10.84 24.53 -51.07
N LYS A 593 -9.93 25.14 -50.30
CA LYS A 593 -9.02 26.19 -50.81
C LYS A 593 -8.10 25.70 -51.94
N LEU A 594 -7.73 24.42 -51.95
CA LEU A 594 -6.85 23.87 -52.98
C LEU A 594 -7.62 23.59 -54.27
N VAL A 595 -8.85 23.07 -54.18
CA VAL A 595 -9.53 22.43 -55.32
C VAL A 595 -10.89 23.00 -55.66
N ASP A 596 -11.54 23.78 -54.81
CA ASP A 596 -12.87 24.31 -55.08
C ASP A 596 -12.82 25.44 -56.10
N ALA A 597 -13.89 25.54 -56.89
CA ALA A 597 -14.13 26.65 -57.81
C ALA A 597 -14.88 27.77 -57.08
N ASN A 598 -14.49 29.02 -57.35
CA ASN A 598 -15.31 30.16 -56.98
C ASN A 598 -16.53 30.21 -57.93
N MET A 599 -17.71 29.89 -57.40
CA MET A 599 -18.91 29.72 -58.20
C MET A 599 -19.39 31.03 -58.81
N GLU A 600 -19.18 32.16 -58.15
CA GLU A 600 -19.51 33.49 -58.68
C GLU A 600 -18.63 33.86 -59.88
N GLU A 601 -17.32 33.60 -59.77
CA GLU A 601 -16.36 33.85 -60.85
C GLU A 601 -16.58 32.90 -62.02
N GLU A 602 -16.65 31.59 -61.77
CA GLU A 602 -16.83 30.60 -62.83
C GLU A 602 -18.21 30.71 -63.50
N SER A 603 -19.27 31.11 -62.79
CA SER A 603 -20.57 31.39 -63.41
C SER A 603 -20.56 32.64 -64.29
N SER A 604 -19.85 33.68 -63.87
CA SER A 604 -19.66 34.90 -64.66
C SER A 604 -18.84 34.61 -65.92
N LYS A 605 -17.79 33.80 -65.79
CA LYS A 605 -16.94 33.33 -66.88
C LYS A 605 -17.67 32.39 -67.83
N LEU A 606 -18.53 31.51 -67.32
CA LEU A 606 -19.41 30.64 -68.12
C LEU A 606 -20.31 31.49 -69.02
N SER A 607 -20.96 32.50 -68.45
CA SER A 607 -21.84 33.43 -69.17
C SER A 607 -21.09 34.23 -70.25
N ALA A 608 -19.89 34.70 -69.92
CA ALA A 608 -19.01 35.39 -70.87
C ALA A 608 -18.58 34.47 -72.02
N LEU A 609 -18.17 33.23 -71.74
CA LEU A 609 -17.77 32.24 -72.75
C LEU A 609 -18.94 31.83 -73.65
N GLN A 610 -20.15 31.70 -73.10
CA GLN A 610 -21.37 31.47 -73.89
C GLN A 610 -21.61 32.63 -74.86
N THR A 611 -21.43 33.87 -74.40
CA THR A 611 -21.57 35.08 -75.23
C THR A 611 -20.48 35.14 -76.31
N GLN A 612 -19.22 34.84 -75.95
CA GLN A 612 -18.10 34.77 -76.89
C GLN A 612 -18.30 33.68 -77.94
N LYS A 613 -18.84 32.52 -77.57
CA LYS A 613 -19.18 31.44 -78.51
C LYS A 613 -20.20 31.92 -79.54
N GLN A 614 -21.24 32.63 -79.09
CA GLN A 614 -22.25 33.20 -79.99
C GLN A 614 -21.65 34.22 -80.96
N LEU A 615 -20.79 35.12 -80.48
CA LEU A 615 -20.07 36.10 -81.30
C LEU A 615 -19.08 35.44 -82.26
N ALA A 616 -18.42 34.36 -81.87
CA ALA A 616 -17.49 33.61 -82.71
C ALA A 616 -18.23 32.84 -83.81
N ILE A 617 -19.42 32.29 -83.53
CA ILE A 617 -20.31 31.69 -84.54
C ILE A 617 -20.75 32.76 -85.56
N GLN A 618 -21.15 33.94 -85.10
CA GLN A 618 -21.49 35.07 -85.97
C GLN A 618 -20.28 35.50 -86.81
N SER A 619 -19.10 35.61 -86.20
CA SER A 619 -17.86 35.99 -86.89
C SER A 619 -17.42 34.96 -87.93
N LEU A 620 -17.60 33.66 -87.63
CA LEU A 620 -17.37 32.56 -88.58
C LEU A 620 -18.35 32.62 -89.76
N SER A 621 -19.62 32.93 -89.50
CA SER A 621 -20.64 33.16 -90.53
C SER A 621 -20.27 34.33 -91.44
N ILE A 622 -19.77 35.44 -90.87
CA ILE A 622 -19.29 36.62 -91.61
C ILE A 622 -18.01 36.30 -92.41
N ALA A 623 -17.07 35.56 -91.85
CA ALA A 623 -15.86 35.13 -92.56
C ALA A 623 -16.17 34.19 -93.74
N ASN A 624 -17.20 33.35 -93.61
CA ASN A 624 -17.70 32.51 -94.68
C ASN A 624 -18.48 33.31 -95.75
N SER A 625 -19.30 34.29 -95.36
CA SER A 625 -20.04 35.14 -96.32
C SER A 625 -19.14 36.08 -97.09
N ASN A 626 -18.10 36.65 -96.46
CA ASN A 626 -17.10 37.49 -97.13
C ASN A 626 -16.29 36.71 -98.17
N ALA A 627 -15.93 35.46 -97.88
CA ALA A 627 -15.27 34.59 -98.86
C ALA A 627 -16.21 34.24 -100.04
N ALA A 628 -17.50 34.05 -99.79
CA ALA A 628 -18.51 33.83 -100.84
C ALA A 628 -18.72 35.07 -101.74
N ASN A 629 -18.70 36.27 -101.15
CA ASN A 629 -18.78 37.54 -101.90
C ASN A 629 -17.55 37.77 -102.79
N ILE A 630 -16.35 37.40 -102.32
CA ILE A 630 -15.13 37.46 -103.14
C ILE A 630 -15.18 36.43 -104.28
N MET A 631 -15.72 35.23 -104.04
CA MET A 631 -15.93 34.21 -105.08
C MET A 631 -16.92 34.66 -106.17
N GLN A 632 -17.89 35.52 -105.86
CA GLN A 632 -18.79 36.12 -106.85
C GLN A 632 -18.09 37.16 -107.74
N LEU A 633 -17.01 37.80 -107.28
CA LEU A 633 -16.24 38.78 -108.06
C LEU A 633 -15.27 38.13 -109.07
N PHE A 634 -14.98 36.84 -108.94
CA PHE A 634 -14.12 36.06 -109.85
C PHE A 634 -14.90 35.03 -110.69
N ARG A 635 -16.23 35.14 -110.74
CA ARG A 635 -17.11 34.37 -111.62
C ARG A 635 -17.43 35.11 -112.91
#